data_AF-A0A3A5LFJ2-F1
#
_entry.id   AF-A0A3A5LFJ2-F1
#
_cell.length_a   1.000
_cell.length_b   1.000
_cell.length_c   1.000
_cell.angle_alpha   90.00
_cell.angle_beta   90.00
_cell.angle_gamma   90.00
#
_symmetry.space_group_name_H-M   'P 1'
#
loop_
_entity.id
_entity.type
_entity.pdbx_description
1 polymer ?
#
loop_
_entity_poly.entity_id
_entity_poly.type
_entity_poly.pdbx_seq_one_letter_code
_entity_poly.pdbx_strand_id
1 'polypeptide(L)'
;MPKNILFSFLSYRKKRNKNSLEHAESINLKQTLDKKNYFLVALPPIDYCLNHNELSYTLLKHHVSVYENESQVIPQLSQLHYTADFTDLNGDEFRLHVYYDRKDQMVSGPHFSIRVGHNKYRELDVSLVSQELLTLAETSVHAVIVEIREKYLQTYNQLELEYQRLDIQCSLLYEEREGKRAEYLAKLKNFIKVTHNLALLTSHNHYAQKHLFLTRMLKTAEAVMPDAKTSLDAPMTTASNQTSSNPDKNKSSKPNANLVSVSSKAKRNTTVQKKLTQELGEIERQVDKLAKQFADLASESLAREGLEYTRRLADLWARCNQYSLEADFLLPSQAPISSSKCLSKLQQLTPSLEKACKEHFLYLLKTKQFAAAKLLQNFYYLLDMNRLCSALEDNNAELLDFILTHGDDLVLDNQVLILNKKKYTNAVSFCYESNSADCLAVLIKHDASLLIPDSRGLPLAYSLLTEPRHPLKDVLAACPEKTTSSSAFYFALKNALRHYLNTHTLSSEVTNKINAAIAYYQLQAHDLLFNRDLGLLGQQGNYSISAITLLMNESLPLDLLQDEATQRAYSQCIDRAMQFFKPLRTKARMDMLKCFHGSLNDLSQLFRNNDVPDSDRSGKVIFLQQYLYDVEILWQDLDECTRGLRKASSLHAQQQIQINLTEAILNLCNRYNLTMSSSEDEDTSLDEEESPVNVNLMDVLFGATPSAKSMPGWMSFFNGGADKKEAASPQLNRPEGEKPDQDVSSKPLSHS
;
A
#
# COMPACT_ATOMS: atom_id res chain seq x y z
N MET A 1 -1.10 14.11 8.87
CA MET A 1 -0.91 12.65 8.97
C MET A 1 -2.29 12.02 9.06
N PRO A 2 -2.54 10.90 8.36
CA PRO A 2 -3.78 10.15 8.54
C PRO A 2 -3.92 9.68 9.99
N LYS A 3 -5.16 9.72 10.49
CA LYS A 3 -5.49 9.23 11.83
C LYS A 3 -5.55 7.71 11.80
N ASN A 4 -4.98 7.08 12.82
CA ASN A 4 -5.05 5.64 12.98
C ASN A 4 -6.45 5.24 13.51
N ILE A 5 -7.16 4.39 12.75
CA ILE A 5 -8.51 3.93 13.09
C ILE A 5 -8.49 3.05 14.35
N LEU A 6 -7.51 2.16 14.49
CA LEU A 6 -7.36 1.32 15.69
C LEU A 6 -7.13 2.16 16.94
N PHE A 7 -6.30 3.20 16.86
CA PHE A 7 -6.11 4.12 17.98
C PHE A 7 -7.40 4.85 18.35
N SER A 8 -8.15 5.32 17.34
CA SER A 8 -9.43 6.01 17.53
C SER A 8 -10.47 5.09 18.16
N PHE A 9 -10.49 3.81 17.77
CA PHE A 9 -11.31 2.77 18.36
C PHE A 9 -10.95 2.47 19.82
N LEU A 10 -9.67 2.26 20.13
CA LEU A 10 -9.21 2.05 21.52
C LEU A 10 -9.53 3.26 22.40
N SER A 11 -9.37 4.48 21.86
CA SER A 11 -9.78 5.72 22.53
C SER A 11 -11.29 5.76 22.81
N TYR A 12 -12.11 5.37 21.84
CA TYR A 12 -13.56 5.30 21.98
C TYR A 12 -13.99 4.31 23.07
N ARG A 13 -13.34 3.13 23.13
CA ARG A 13 -13.58 2.13 24.18
C ARG A 13 -13.17 2.64 25.55
N LYS A 14 -12.01 3.30 25.64
CA LYS A 14 -11.50 3.88 26.90
C LYS A 14 -12.43 4.93 27.48
N LYS A 15 -12.99 5.81 26.65
CA LYS A 15 -14.00 6.79 27.08
C LYS A 15 -15.29 6.15 27.63
N ARG A 16 -15.56 4.87 27.32
CA ARG A 16 -16.72 4.11 27.80
C ARG A 16 -16.37 3.07 28.87
N ASN A 17 -15.16 3.12 29.44
CA ASN A 17 -14.68 2.15 30.43
C ASN A 17 -14.71 0.68 29.93
N LYS A 18 -14.53 0.45 28.62
CA LYS A 18 -14.48 -0.89 28.01
C LYS A 18 -13.05 -1.31 27.63
N ASN A 19 -12.12 -1.23 28.58
CA ASN A 19 -10.68 -1.43 28.33
C ASN A 19 -10.23 -2.89 28.31
N SER A 20 -11.08 -3.85 28.64
CA SER A 20 -10.69 -5.26 28.63
C SER A 20 -10.68 -5.85 27.22
N LEU A 21 -9.58 -6.55 26.94
CA LEU A 21 -9.45 -7.55 25.88
C LEU A 21 -9.08 -8.87 26.55
N GLU A 22 -9.57 -9.99 26.03
CA GLU A 22 -9.33 -11.33 26.56
C GLU A 22 -7.88 -11.76 26.33
N HIS A 23 -7.30 -11.36 25.19
CA HIS A 23 -5.93 -11.70 24.79
C HIS A 23 -4.91 -10.61 25.14
N ALA A 24 -5.23 -9.71 26.07
CA ALA A 24 -4.29 -8.70 26.55
C ALA A 24 -4.31 -8.62 28.08
N GLU A 25 -3.13 -8.48 28.68
CA GLU A 25 -3.02 -8.27 30.13
C GLU A 25 -3.49 -6.89 30.54
N SER A 26 -3.13 -5.88 29.75
CA SER A 26 -3.49 -4.49 30.03
C SER A 26 -3.43 -3.61 28.79
N ILE A 27 -4.24 -2.55 28.80
CA ILE A 27 -4.27 -1.54 27.74
C ILE A 27 -4.06 -0.17 28.37
N ASN A 28 -2.91 0.42 28.08
CA ASN A 28 -2.48 1.67 28.71
C ASN A 28 -2.24 2.74 27.65
N LEU A 29 -2.81 3.93 27.85
CA LEU A 29 -2.44 5.08 27.03
C LEU A 29 -1.12 5.65 27.56
N LYS A 30 -0.11 5.70 26.71
CA LYS A 30 1.22 6.23 27.01
C LYS A 30 1.59 7.35 26.04
N GLN A 31 2.68 8.04 26.35
CA GLN A 31 3.27 9.06 25.49
C GLN A 31 4.72 8.72 25.20
N THR A 32 5.14 8.94 23.96
CA THR A 32 6.55 8.87 23.57
C THR A 32 7.32 10.06 24.14
N LEU A 33 8.66 10.04 24.00
CA LEU A 33 9.51 11.18 24.36
C LEU A 33 9.12 12.46 23.60
N ASP A 34 8.64 12.31 22.36
CA ASP A 34 8.13 13.40 21.53
C ASP A 34 6.69 13.81 21.85
N LYS A 35 6.14 13.36 22.99
CA LYS A 35 4.75 13.63 23.44
C LYS A 35 3.67 13.13 22.47
N LYS A 36 3.97 12.11 21.65
CA LYS A 36 2.97 11.47 20.79
C LYS A 36 2.23 10.40 21.58
N ASN A 37 0.90 10.38 21.50
CA ASN A 37 0.11 9.37 22.20
C ASN A 37 0.13 8.03 21.48
N TYR A 38 0.13 6.96 22.26
CA TYR A 38 -0.04 5.60 21.76
C TYR A 38 -0.69 4.71 22.83
N PHE A 39 -1.41 3.69 22.39
CA PHE A 39 -1.84 2.61 23.27
C PHE A 39 -0.76 1.55 23.32
N LEU A 40 -0.37 1.15 24.54
CA LEU A 40 0.42 -0.04 24.80
C LEU A 40 -0.51 -1.15 25.27
N VAL A 41 -0.61 -2.20 24.47
CA VAL A 41 -1.37 -3.42 24.73
C VAL A 41 -0.39 -4.50 25.17
N ALA A 42 -0.28 -4.71 26.48
CA ALA A 42 0.61 -5.74 27.04
C ALA A 42 0.02 -7.12 26.74
N LEU A 43 0.87 -8.03 26.24
CA LEU A 43 0.47 -9.38 25.86
C LEU A 43 0.80 -10.38 27.00
N PRO A 44 0.05 -11.49 27.11
CA PRO A 44 0.32 -12.51 28.13
C PRO A 44 1.74 -13.07 28.00
N PRO A 45 2.46 -13.34 29.11
CA PRO A 45 3.81 -13.88 29.06
C PRO A 45 3.83 -15.22 28.33
N ILE A 46 4.89 -15.42 27.53
CA ILE A 46 5.17 -16.66 26.82
C ILE A 46 6.59 -17.08 27.18
N ASP A 47 6.75 -18.34 27.57
CA ASP A 47 8.07 -18.95 27.75
C ASP A 47 8.70 -19.20 26.39
N TYR A 48 9.43 -18.19 25.88
CA TYR A 48 10.09 -18.24 24.59
C TYR A 48 11.59 -17.99 24.72
N CYS A 49 12.38 -18.82 24.04
CA CYS A 49 13.83 -18.74 24.01
C CYS A 49 14.34 -18.88 22.58
N LEU A 50 15.09 -17.89 22.11
CA LEU A 50 15.75 -17.93 20.80
C LEU A 50 17.20 -18.37 20.99
N ASN A 51 17.61 -19.47 20.37
CA ASN A 51 18.98 -19.96 20.43
C ASN A 51 19.70 -19.67 19.10
N HIS A 52 20.81 -18.94 19.13
CA HIS A 52 21.58 -18.59 17.94
C HIS A 52 23.07 -18.38 18.25
N ASN A 53 23.96 -19.05 17.52
CA ASN A 53 25.42 -18.93 17.63
C ASN A 53 25.92 -18.99 19.09
N GLU A 54 25.53 -20.03 19.81
CA GLU A 54 25.85 -20.26 21.25
C GLU A 54 25.22 -19.25 22.23
N LEU A 55 24.55 -18.21 21.73
CA LEU A 55 23.78 -17.27 22.54
C LEU A 55 22.33 -17.73 22.66
N SER A 56 21.75 -17.48 23.82
CA SER A 56 20.38 -17.84 24.16
C SER A 56 19.66 -16.58 24.65
N TYR A 57 18.64 -16.16 23.92
CA TYR A 57 17.85 -14.95 24.22
C TYR A 57 16.50 -15.37 24.80
N THR A 58 16.30 -15.09 26.08
CA THR A 58 15.04 -15.37 26.79
C THR A 58 14.10 -14.18 26.68
N LEU A 59 12.86 -14.41 26.24
CA LEU A 59 11.82 -13.38 26.17
C LEU A 59 11.42 -12.95 27.58
N LEU A 60 11.51 -11.65 27.87
CA LEU A 60 11.13 -11.08 29.17
C LEU A 60 9.70 -10.54 29.17
N LYS A 61 9.35 -9.80 28.12
CA LYS A 61 8.04 -9.17 27.96
C LYS A 61 7.83 -8.78 26.51
N HIS A 62 6.57 -8.67 26.13
CA HIS A 62 6.20 -8.21 24.81
C HIS A 62 4.86 -7.49 24.81
N HIS A 63 4.64 -6.66 23.81
CA HIS A 63 3.45 -5.84 23.68
C HIS A 63 3.20 -5.42 22.23
N VAL A 64 1.96 -5.04 21.96
CA VAL A 64 1.59 -4.31 20.75
C VAL A 64 1.44 -2.85 21.09
N SER A 65 1.95 -1.96 20.24
CA SER A 65 1.62 -0.54 20.32
C SER A 65 0.83 -0.07 19.12
N VAL A 66 -0.12 0.83 19.38
CA VAL A 66 -0.95 1.45 18.35
C VAL A 66 -0.82 2.96 18.51
N TYR A 67 -0.20 3.63 17.53
CA TYR A 67 0.06 5.07 17.57
C TYR A 67 -1.14 5.90 17.11
N GLU A 68 -1.27 7.13 17.61
CA GLU A 68 -2.35 8.05 17.22
C GLU A 68 -2.35 8.39 15.72
N ASN A 69 -1.17 8.52 15.12
CA ASN A 69 -0.98 8.87 13.73
C ASN A 69 -0.17 7.78 13.03
N GLU A 70 -0.51 7.52 11.77
CA GLU A 70 0.23 6.58 10.92
C GLU A 70 0.85 7.29 9.70
N SER A 71 1.85 6.66 9.09
CA SER A 71 2.46 7.07 7.83
C SER A 71 2.75 5.85 6.97
N GLN A 72 2.26 5.88 5.73
CA GLN A 72 2.58 4.84 4.73
C GLN A 72 4.01 4.97 4.19
N VAL A 73 4.63 6.16 4.32
CA VAL A 73 5.98 6.43 3.78
C VAL A 73 7.06 6.01 4.78
N ILE A 74 6.74 6.03 6.08
CA ILE A 74 7.69 5.76 7.16
C ILE A 74 7.22 4.50 7.89
N PRO A 75 7.84 3.32 7.64
CA PRO A 75 7.43 2.06 8.26
C PRO A 75 7.38 2.09 9.79
N GLN A 76 8.26 2.88 10.44
CA GLN A 76 8.27 3.01 11.90
C GLN A 76 7.05 3.75 12.46
N LEU A 77 6.24 4.37 11.60
CA LEU A 77 4.97 4.99 11.93
C LEU A 77 3.81 4.20 11.33
N SER A 78 3.93 2.88 11.22
CA SER A 78 2.84 2.01 10.78
C SER A 78 1.65 2.04 11.76
N GLN A 79 0.55 1.38 11.38
CA GLN A 79 -0.67 1.37 12.19
C GLN A 79 -0.46 0.73 13.55
N LEU A 80 0.26 -0.39 13.58
CA LEU A 80 0.60 -1.08 14.81
C LEU A 80 2.02 -1.66 14.72
N HIS A 81 2.65 -1.80 15.88
CA HIS A 81 3.95 -2.46 15.98
C HIS A 81 3.96 -3.48 17.11
N TYR A 82 4.66 -4.58 16.89
CA TYR A 82 5.03 -5.53 17.92
C TYR A 82 6.37 -5.15 18.53
N THR A 83 6.52 -5.31 19.84
CA THR A 83 7.79 -5.12 20.53
C THR A 83 8.00 -6.21 21.55
N ALA A 84 9.17 -6.85 21.51
CA ALA A 84 9.59 -7.86 22.46
C ALA A 84 10.97 -7.51 23.04
N ASP A 85 11.07 -7.57 24.36
CA ASP A 85 12.32 -7.37 25.09
C ASP A 85 12.87 -8.74 25.53
N PHE A 86 14.15 -8.99 25.28
CA PHE A 86 14.85 -10.23 25.62
C PHE A 86 16.03 -9.94 26.53
N THR A 87 16.50 -10.96 27.24
CA THR A 87 17.79 -10.98 27.94
C THR A 87 18.62 -12.15 27.46
N ASP A 88 19.94 -11.99 27.39
CA ASP A 88 20.84 -13.12 27.29
C ASP A 88 21.28 -13.63 28.68
N LEU A 89 22.19 -14.60 28.69
CA LEU A 89 22.80 -15.16 29.92
C LEU A 89 23.71 -14.17 30.66
N ASN A 90 24.22 -13.15 29.98
CA ASN A 90 25.06 -12.11 30.57
C ASN A 90 24.23 -10.97 31.20
N GLY A 91 22.91 -10.98 30.98
CA GLY A 91 21.99 -9.93 31.41
C GLY A 91 21.91 -8.74 30.45
N ASP A 92 22.46 -8.87 29.24
CA ASP A 92 22.34 -7.86 28.20
C ASP A 92 20.91 -7.84 27.65
N GLU A 93 20.35 -6.63 27.50
CA GLU A 93 18.98 -6.43 27.03
C GLU A 93 18.94 -6.26 25.51
N PHE A 94 18.03 -6.99 24.88
CA PHE A 94 17.77 -6.91 23.44
C PHE A 94 16.30 -6.53 23.20
N ARG A 95 16.04 -5.89 22.06
CA ARG A 95 14.70 -5.45 21.67
C ARG A 95 14.44 -5.76 20.21
N LEU A 96 13.33 -6.43 19.96
CA LEU A 96 12.73 -6.67 18.66
C LEU A 96 11.62 -5.65 18.40
N HIS A 97 11.59 -5.10 17.18
CA HIS A 97 10.45 -4.37 16.63
C HIS A 97 10.01 -4.98 15.30
N VAL A 98 8.70 -5.17 15.12
CA VAL A 98 8.08 -5.57 13.84
C VAL A 98 6.89 -4.65 13.57
N TYR A 99 6.79 -4.12 12.35
CA TYR A 99 5.84 -3.07 11.98
C TYR A 99 4.79 -3.61 11.01
N TYR A 100 3.51 -3.34 11.29
CA TYR A 100 2.38 -3.76 10.47
C TYR A 100 1.53 -2.56 10.03
N ASP A 101 1.08 -2.60 8.78
CA ASP A 101 0.24 -1.56 8.17
C ASP A 101 -1.24 -1.68 8.57
N ARG A 102 -2.09 -0.90 7.88
CA ARG A 102 -3.54 -0.88 8.11
C ARG A 102 -4.28 -2.14 7.67
N LYS A 103 -3.65 -2.97 6.83
CA LYS A 103 -4.16 -4.28 6.39
C LYS A 103 -3.61 -5.41 7.27
N ASP A 104 -2.92 -5.07 8.36
CA ASP A 104 -2.20 -5.99 9.23
C ASP A 104 -1.07 -6.76 8.51
N GLN A 105 -0.56 -6.21 7.42
CA GLN A 105 0.58 -6.75 6.67
C GLN A 105 1.89 -6.13 7.16
N MET A 106 2.94 -6.95 7.21
CA MET A 106 4.26 -6.49 7.64
C MET A 106 4.86 -5.51 6.63
N VAL A 107 5.36 -4.36 7.11
CA VAL A 107 5.89 -3.28 6.25
C VAL A 107 7.40 -3.36 6.08
N SER A 108 8.10 -3.96 7.04
CA SER A 108 9.54 -4.13 7.03
C SER A 108 9.94 -5.39 7.78
N GLY A 109 11.15 -5.92 7.51
CA GLY A 109 11.73 -7.02 8.27
C GLY A 109 11.90 -6.70 9.76
N PRO A 110 12.26 -7.72 10.57
CA PRO A 110 12.40 -7.55 12.01
C PRO A 110 13.61 -6.67 12.34
N HIS A 111 13.42 -5.68 13.20
CA HIS A 111 14.49 -4.84 13.71
C HIS A 111 14.89 -5.33 15.10
N PHE A 112 15.99 -6.07 15.19
CA PHE A 112 16.52 -6.58 16.45
C PHE A 112 17.74 -5.79 16.88
N SER A 113 17.79 -5.37 18.13
CA SER A 113 18.79 -4.43 18.60
C SER A 113 19.25 -4.71 20.03
N ILE A 114 20.52 -4.49 20.31
CA ILE A 114 21.11 -4.59 21.65
C ILE A 114 21.16 -3.22 22.32
N ARG A 115 20.90 -3.17 23.62
CA ARG A 115 21.01 -1.95 24.43
C ARG A 115 22.48 -1.63 24.72
N VAL A 116 22.97 -0.47 24.26
CA VAL A 116 24.38 -0.02 24.43
C VAL A 116 24.50 1.12 25.46
N GLY A 117 23.39 1.55 26.07
CA GLY A 117 23.39 2.59 27.10
C GLY A 117 21.98 2.99 27.56
N HIS A 118 21.84 4.17 28.16
CA HIS A 118 20.53 4.72 28.51
C HIS A 118 19.72 5.04 27.24
N ASN A 119 18.71 4.21 26.95
CA ASN A 119 17.82 4.33 25.80
C ASN A 119 18.51 4.39 24.42
N LYS A 120 19.73 3.85 24.31
CA LYS A 120 20.43 3.72 23.03
C LYS A 120 20.49 2.26 22.64
N TYR A 121 20.05 1.98 21.42
CA TYR A 121 20.01 0.65 20.83
C TYR A 121 20.90 0.63 19.58
N ARG A 122 21.61 -0.48 19.38
CA ARG A 122 22.39 -0.76 18.17
C ARG A 122 21.77 -1.95 17.48
N GLU A 123 21.42 -1.80 16.21
CA GLU A 123 20.84 -2.86 15.40
C GLU A 123 21.84 -4.00 15.18
N LEU A 124 21.35 -5.22 15.21
CA LEU A 124 22.10 -6.45 14.97
C LEU A 124 21.72 -7.00 13.61
N ASP A 125 22.68 -7.64 12.94
CA ASP A 125 22.35 -8.43 11.76
C ASP A 125 21.56 -9.67 12.20
N VAL A 126 20.32 -9.76 11.73
CA VAL A 126 19.40 -10.87 12.02
C VAL A 126 19.11 -11.73 10.80
N SER A 127 19.92 -11.65 9.74
CA SER A 127 19.70 -12.43 8.53
C SER A 127 19.48 -13.92 8.82
N LEU A 128 20.16 -14.46 9.83
CA LEU A 128 20.08 -15.88 10.24
C LEU A 128 18.91 -16.26 11.15
N VAL A 129 18.30 -15.29 11.86
CA VAL A 129 17.21 -15.53 12.85
C VAL A 129 15.95 -14.71 12.56
N SER A 130 15.95 -13.97 11.45
CA SER A 130 14.89 -13.05 11.07
C SER A 130 13.54 -13.76 11.05
N GLN A 131 13.50 -14.98 10.54
CA GLN A 131 12.26 -15.72 10.42
C GLN A 131 11.67 -16.14 11.77
N GLU A 132 12.47 -16.64 12.70
CA GLU A 132 12.03 -17.03 14.04
C GLU A 132 11.45 -15.82 14.81
N LEU A 133 12.10 -14.66 14.66
CA LEU A 133 11.65 -13.40 15.24
C LEU A 133 10.32 -12.93 14.61
N LEU A 134 10.17 -13.07 13.29
CA LEU A 134 8.93 -12.74 12.59
C LEU A 134 7.79 -13.65 13.01
N THR A 135 8.03 -14.96 13.08
CA THR A 135 7.03 -15.92 13.52
C THR A 135 6.60 -15.65 14.96
N LEU A 136 7.54 -15.34 15.87
CA LEU A 136 7.19 -14.90 17.22
C LEU A 136 6.25 -13.69 17.20
N ALA A 137 6.54 -12.69 16.37
CA ALA A 137 5.73 -11.48 16.27
C ALA A 137 4.33 -11.80 15.72
N GLU A 138 4.22 -12.52 14.61
CA GLU A 138 2.95 -12.90 13.99
C GLU A 138 2.07 -13.70 14.96
N THR A 139 2.62 -14.75 15.58
CA THR A 139 1.87 -15.59 16.53
C THR A 139 1.42 -14.79 17.76
N SER A 140 2.28 -13.92 18.28
CA SER A 140 1.97 -13.12 19.49
C SER A 140 0.91 -12.05 19.22
N VAL A 141 0.89 -11.47 18.03
CA VAL A 141 0.01 -10.36 17.66
C VAL A 141 -1.37 -10.84 17.21
N HIS A 142 -1.44 -12.02 16.57
CA HIS A 142 -2.64 -12.47 15.86
C HIS A 142 -3.90 -12.47 16.72
N ALA A 143 -3.88 -13.14 17.89
CA ALA A 143 -5.07 -13.29 18.73
C ALA A 143 -5.64 -11.94 19.21
N VAL A 144 -4.76 -11.01 19.63
CA VAL A 144 -5.19 -9.70 20.12
C VAL A 144 -5.71 -8.81 19.00
N ILE A 145 -5.11 -8.87 17.80
CA ILE A 145 -5.56 -8.05 16.67
C ILE A 145 -6.90 -8.56 16.13
N VAL A 146 -7.07 -9.88 15.99
CA VAL A 146 -8.36 -10.47 15.63
C VAL A 146 -9.45 -10.02 16.61
N GLU A 147 -9.19 -10.07 17.92
CA GLU A 147 -10.16 -9.62 18.92
C GLU A 147 -10.48 -8.12 18.80
N ILE A 148 -9.46 -7.28 18.58
CA ILE A 148 -9.63 -5.84 18.36
C ILE A 148 -10.49 -5.58 17.13
N ARG A 149 -10.23 -6.26 16.00
CA ARG A 149 -10.97 -6.13 14.74
C ARG A 149 -12.42 -6.59 14.89
N GLU A 150 -12.66 -7.71 15.57
CA GLU A 150 -14.02 -8.18 15.89
C GLU A 150 -14.80 -7.14 16.71
N LYS A 151 -14.22 -6.66 17.81
CA LYS A 151 -14.86 -5.67 18.69
C LYS A 151 -15.06 -4.34 17.97
N TYR A 152 -14.15 -3.96 17.06
CA TYR A 152 -14.27 -2.80 16.19
C TYR A 152 -15.49 -2.95 15.28
N LEU A 153 -15.59 -4.05 14.54
CA LEU A 153 -16.68 -4.28 13.59
C LEU A 153 -18.05 -4.32 14.30
N GLN A 154 -18.13 -4.97 15.47
CA GLN A 154 -19.35 -4.96 16.29
C GLN A 154 -19.76 -3.54 16.69
N THR A 155 -18.79 -2.72 17.10
CA THR A 155 -19.04 -1.32 17.50
C THR A 155 -19.45 -0.47 16.31
N TYR A 156 -18.78 -0.64 15.17
CA TYR A 156 -19.10 0.04 13.92
C TYR A 156 -20.53 -0.28 13.47
N ASN A 157 -20.89 -1.56 13.39
CA ASN A 157 -22.23 -2.00 13.00
C ASN A 157 -23.32 -1.47 13.94
N GLN A 158 -23.06 -1.44 15.26
CA GLN A 158 -24.00 -0.85 16.23
C GLN A 158 -24.21 0.64 15.99
N LEU A 159 -23.13 1.39 15.77
CA LEU A 159 -23.20 2.82 15.48
C LEU A 159 -23.87 3.09 14.13
N GLU A 160 -23.65 2.26 13.12
CA GLU A 160 -24.25 2.38 11.80
C GLU A 160 -25.76 2.10 11.84
N LEU A 161 -26.20 1.09 12.59
CA LEU A 161 -27.63 0.87 12.84
C LEU A 161 -28.27 2.06 13.59
N GLU A 162 -27.57 2.62 14.57
CA GLU A 162 -28.05 3.82 15.27
C GLU A 162 -28.10 5.05 14.35
N TYR A 163 -27.12 5.20 13.47
CA TYR A 163 -27.05 6.25 12.44
C TYR A 163 -28.28 6.17 11.52
N GLN A 164 -28.55 5.00 10.93
CA GLN A 164 -29.69 4.80 10.04
C GLN A 164 -31.03 5.07 10.75
N ARG A 165 -31.17 4.61 12.00
CA ARG A 165 -32.37 4.87 12.81
C ARG A 165 -32.56 6.36 13.09
N LEU A 166 -31.49 7.08 13.44
CA LEU A 166 -31.55 8.52 13.72
C LEU A 166 -31.80 9.35 12.45
N ASP A 167 -31.27 8.94 11.30
CA ASP A 167 -31.52 9.58 10.01
C ASP A 167 -33.02 9.56 9.64
N ILE A 168 -33.66 8.39 9.80
CA ILE A 168 -35.11 8.25 9.59
C ILE A 168 -35.89 9.08 10.62
N GLN A 169 -35.56 8.97 11.90
CA GLN A 169 -36.27 9.71 12.97
C GLN A 169 -36.16 11.22 12.80
N CYS A 170 -34.98 11.75 12.46
CA CYS A 170 -34.78 13.18 12.25
C CYS A 170 -35.51 13.67 11.00
N SER A 171 -35.57 12.86 9.94
CA SER A 171 -36.31 13.21 8.72
C SER A 171 -37.81 13.35 8.99
N LEU A 172 -38.42 12.38 9.71
CA LEU A 172 -39.83 12.45 10.10
C LEU A 172 -40.12 13.65 11.03
N LEU A 173 -39.27 13.87 12.04
CA LEU A 173 -39.44 14.99 12.97
C LEU A 173 -39.18 16.36 12.33
N TYR A 174 -38.45 16.41 11.22
CA TYR A 174 -38.22 17.66 10.48
C TYR A 174 -39.49 18.14 9.76
N GLU A 175 -40.33 17.21 9.29
CA GLU A 175 -41.64 17.51 8.70
C GLU A 175 -42.61 18.03 9.77
N GLU A 176 -42.57 17.45 10.97
CA GLU A 176 -43.42 17.83 12.13
C GLU A 176 -42.77 18.88 13.06
N ARG A 177 -41.74 19.59 12.59
CA ARG A 177 -40.84 20.39 13.44
C ARG A 177 -41.53 21.48 14.25
N GLU A 178 -42.66 22.00 13.78
CA GLU A 178 -43.41 23.06 14.46
C GLU A 178 -44.09 22.55 15.75
N GLY A 179 -44.48 21.27 15.79
CA GLY A 179 -45.11 20.63 16.95
C GLY A 179 -44.17 19.83 17.84
N LYS A 180 -43.06 19.31 17.30
CA LYS A 180 -42.11 18.41 18.01
C LYS A 180 -40.67 18.94 18.10
N ARG A 181 -40.50 20.27 18.13
CA ARG A 181 -39.18 20.93 18.06
C ARG A 181 -38.17 20.45 19.10
N ALA A 182 -38.56 20.34 20.36
CA ALA A 182 -37.65 19.92 21.43
C ALA A 182 -37.14 18.48 21.23
N GLU A 183 -38.02 17.59 20.79
CA GLU A 183 -37.67 16.20 20.45
C GLU A 183 -36.73 16.15 19.24
N TYR A 184 -37.02 16.92 18.19
CA TYR A 184 -36.16 17.04 17.01
C TYR A 184 -34.74 17.49 17.37
N LEU A 185 -34.60 18.56 18.17
CA LEU A 185 -33.29 19.06 18.59
C LEU A 185 -32.51 18.04 19.43
N ALA A 186 -33.19 17.32 20.33
CA ALA A 186 -32.57 16.27 21.13
C ALA A 186 -32.06 15.11 20.26
N LYS A 187 -32.87 14.66 19.29
CA LYS A 187 -32.48 13.62 18.32
C LYS A 187 -31.33 14.07 17.43
N LEU A 188 -31.35 15.31 16.96
CA LEU A 188 -30.28 15.89 16.15
C LEU A 188 -28.95 15.95 16.90
N LYS A 189 -28.95 16.31 18.19
CA LYS A 189 -27.73 16.27 19.04
C LYS A 189 -27.17 14.86 19.17
N ASN A 190 -28.03 13.86 19.34
CA ASN A 190 -27.61 12.45 19.34
C ASN A 190 -27.06 12.03 17.97
N PHE A 191 -27.68 12.48 16.88
CA PHE A 191 -27.27 12.16 15.52
C PHE A 191 -25.88 12.74 15.19
N ILE A 192 -25.61 13.97 15.63
CA ILE A 192 -24.27 14.59 15.58
C ILE A 192 -23.27 13.75 16.36
N LYS A 193 -23.61 13.30 17.57
CA LYS A 193 -22.70 12.46 18.38
C LYS A 193 -22.39 11.13 17.71
N VAL A 194 -23.37 10.47 17.10
CA VAL A 194 -23.18 9.19 16.39
C VAL A 194 -22.33 9.39 15.14
N THR A 195 -22.64 10.38 14.31
CA THR A 195 -21.84 10.71 13.11
C THR A 195 -20.41 11.13 13.44
N HIS A 196 -20.20 11.86 14.54
CA HIS A 196 -18.86 12.16 15.04
C HIS A 196 -18.07 10.89 15.38
N ASN A 197 -18.69 9.95 16.08
CA ASN A 197 -18.04 8.69 16.45
C ASN A 197 -17.74 7.83 15.21
N LEU A 198 -18.68 7.72 14.26
CA LEU A 198 -18.45 7.01 13.01
C LEU A 198 -17.32 7.65 12.20
N ALA A 199 -17.28 8.98 12.11
CA ALA A 199 -16.21 9.71 11.43
C ALA A 199 -14.81 9.50 12.04
N LEU A 200 -14.72 9.11 13.32
CA LEU A 200 -13.45 8.74 13.96
C LEU A 200 -13.06 7.28 13.70
N LEU A 201 -14.02 6.44 13.33
CA LEU A 201 -13.84 5.00 13.15
C LEU A 201 -13.73 4.60 11.68
N THR A 202 -13.81 5.53 10.72
CA THR A 202 -13.71 5.25 9.29
C THR A 202 -12.66 6.14 8.62
N SER A 203 -12.00 5.66 7.57
CA SER A 203 -11.08 6.49 6.78
C SER A 203 -11.81 7.41 5.81
N HIS A 204 -12.97 7.01 5.30
CA HIS A 204 -13.71 7.76 4.31
C HIS A 204 -14.39 9.01 4.90
N ASN A 205 -14.55 10.05 4.07
CA ASN A 205 -14.99 11.38 4.53
C ASN A 205 -16.52 11.51 4.73
N HIS A 206 -17.32 10.50 4.35
CA HIS A 206 -18.79 10.57 4.38
C HIS A 206 -19.35 11.02 5.74
N TYR A 207 -19.03 10.32 6.83
CA TYR A 207 -19.56 10.67 8.16
C TYR A 207 -19.02 11.99 8.71
N ALA A 208 -17.80 12.37 8.33
CA ALA A 208 -17.23 13.67 8.72
C ALA A 208 -17.99 14.82 8.04
N GLN A 209 -18.32 14.69 6.75
CA GLN A 209 -19.17 15.64 6.03
C GLN A 209 -20.59 15.67 6.61
N LYS A 210 -21.20 14.52 6.87
CA LYS A 210 -22.53 14.42 7.49
C LYS A 210 -22.54 15.06 8.88
N HIS A 211 -21.52 14.81 9.70
CA HIS A 211 -21.35 15.45 11.01
C HIS A 211 -21.31 16.98 10.91
N LEU A 212 -20.54 17.53 9.97
CA LEU A 212 -20.48 18.97 9.72
C LEU A 212 -21.85 19.51 9.31
N PHE A 213 -22.52 18.84 8.37
CA PHE A 213 -23.85 19.22 7.90
C PHE A 213 -24.88 19.22 9.05
N LEU A 214 -24.96 18.15 9.85
CA LEU A 214 -25.88 18.06 10.98
C LEU A 214 -25.59 19.11 12.06
N THR A 215 -24.31 19.40 12.32
CA THR A 215 -23.90 20.45 13.27
C THR A 215 -24.36 21.84 12.79
N ARG A 216 -24.29 22.11 11.48
CA ARG A 216 -24.83 23.34 10.89
C ARG A 216 -26.35 23.39 11.02
N MET A 217 -27.03 22.29 10.71
CA MET A 217 -28.48 22.17 10.83
C MET A 217 -28.95 22.45 12.27
N LEU A 218 -28.21 21.96 13.28
CA LEU A 218 -28.50 22.24 14.69
C LEU A 218 -28.40 23.73 15.01
N LYS A 219 -27.32 24.40 14.59
CA LYS A 219 -27.15 25.85 14.81
C LYS A 219 -28.28 26.65 14.18
N THR A 220 -28.69 26.30 12.96
CA THR A 220 -29.82 26.93 12.28
C THR A 220 -31.13 26.70 13.04
N ALA A 221 -31.39 25.46 13.45
CA ALA A 221 -32.61 25.11 14.19
C ALA A 221 -32.67 25.77 15.57
N GLU A 222 -31.53 26.09 16.20
CA GLU A 222 -31.44 26.86 17.45
C GLU A 222 -31.60 28.38 17.22
N ALA A 223 -31.09 28.94 16.11
CA ALA A 223 -31.12 30.38 15.82
C ALA A 223 -32.50 30.96 15.45
N VAL A 224 -33.46 30.13 15.02
CA VAL A 224 -34.85 30.55 14.73
C VAL A 224 -35.66 30.71 16.03
N MET A 225 -35.08 31.35 17.03
CA MET A 225 -35.66 31.64 18.35
C MET A 225 -35.50 33.14 18.63
N PRO A 226 -36.57 33.93 18.67
CA PRO A 226 -36.68 34.99 19.65
C PRO A 226 -37.07 34.35 21.00
N ASP A 227 -36.37 34.71 22.07
CA ASP A 227 -36.79 34.38 23.43
C ASP A 227 -38.18 34.96 23.70
N ALA A 228 -39.20 34.11 23.66
CA ALA A 228 -40.53 34.41 24.16
C ALA A 228 -40.54 34.32 25.70
N LYS A 229 -39.76 35.20 26.36
CA LYS A 229 -39.79 35.40 27.82
C LYS A 229 -39.51 36.87 28.17
N THR A 230 -40.30 37.80 27.64
CA THR A 230 -40.54 39.09 28.34
C THR A 230 -41.86 39.70 27.89
N SER A 231 -42.97 39.15 28.36
CA SER A 231 -44.22 39.91 28.48
C SER A 231 -45.03 39.30 29.63
N LEU A 232 -45.68 40.18 30.40
CA LEU A 232 -46.36 39.96 31.69
C LEU A 232 -45.35 40.01 32.86
N ASP A 233 -45.31 41.03 33.73
CA ASP A 233 -46.41 41.84 34.26
C ASP A 233 -45.96 43.22 34.77
N ALA A 234 -46.80 44.24 34.55
CA ALA A 234 -46.84 45.42 35.41
C ALA A 234 -47.46 45.04 36.77
N PRO A 235 -47.17 45.81 37.84
CA PRO A 235 -48.27 46.64 38.31
C PRO A 235 -47.87 48.07 38.66
N MET A 236 -48.82 48.96 38.40
CA MET A 236 -48.91 50.30 38.96
C MET A 236 -48.78 50.28 40.48
N THR A 237 -47.96 51.16 41.06
CA THR A 237 -48.35 51.86 42.30
C THR A 237 -47.66 53.21 42.42
N THR A 238 -48.46 54.18 42.82
CA THR A 238 -48.28 55.61 42.95
C THR A 238 -47.51 56.06 44.20
N ALA A 239 -46.94 57.27 44.08
CA ALA A 239 -46.66 58.28 45.11
C ALA A 239 -45.44 58.09 46.04
N SER A 240 -44.48 59.03 45.98
CA SER A 240 -44.45 60.18 46.91
C SER A 240 -43.14 60.97 46.82
N ASN A 241 -43.31 62.29 46.82
CA ASN A 241 -42.37 63.40 47.01
C ASN A 241 -41.13 63.13 47.89
N GLN A 242 -39.97 63.69 47.52
CA GLN A 242 -39.42 64.90 48.17
C GLN A 242 -38.08 65.37 47.58
N THR A 243 -38.12 66.64 47.17
CA THR A 243 -37.11 67.70 47.15
C THR A 243 -35.89 67.55 48.07
N SER A 244 -34.67 67.85 47.58
CA SER A 244 -33.94 69.09 47.93
C SER A 244 -32.46 69.12 47.49
N SER A 245 -32.06 70.32 47.02
CA SER A 245 -30.75 71.01 47.12
C SER A 245 -29.46 70.43 46.47
N ASN A 246 -29.14 70.95 45.28
CA ASN A 246 -28.01 71.88 44.94
C ASN A 246 -26.91 72.15 46.01
N PRO A 247 -25.76 72.80 45.65
CA PRO A 247 -24.96 72.82 44.40
C PRO A 247 -23.41 72.86 44.66
N ASP A 248 -22.57 72.79 43.63
CA ASP A 248 -21.39 73.68 43.41
C ASP A 248 -20.62 73.23 42.14
N LYS A 249 -20.64 73.99 41.04
CA LYS A 249 -19.77 75.14 40.70
C LYS A 249 -18.26 74.80 40.72
N ASN A 250 -17.64 74.65 39.54
CA ASN A 250 -17.04 75.79 38.81
C ASN A 250 -16.26 75.41 37.54
N LYS A 251 -16.50 76.26 36.51
CA LYS A 251 -15.56 76.85 35.54
C LYS A 251 -14.76 75.93 34.60
N SER A 252 -15.08 75.85 33.31
CA SER A 252 -14.96 76.85 32.22
C SER A 252 -13.57 76.91 31.56
N SER A 253 -13.50 76.44 30.32
CA SER A 253 -12.87 77.18 29.21
C SER A 253 -13.30 76.59 27.87
N LYS A 254 -13.96 77.44 27.06
CA LYS A 254 -14.28 77.29 25.63
C LYS A 254 -12.98 77.29 24.77
N PRO A 255 -13.06 77.40 23.43
CA PRO A 255 -13.58 76.43 22.47
C PRO A 255 -12.51 76.13 21.39
N ASN A 256 -12.61 75.04 20.64
CA ASN A 256 -12.10 75.11 19.27
C ASN A 256 -12.90 74.26 18.30
N ALA A 257 -13.20 74.89 17.17
CA ALA A 257 -13.92 74.35 16.05
C ALA A 257 -13.15 73.16 15.45
N ASN A 258 -13.89 72.11 15.08
CA ASN A 258 -13.77 71.52 13.77
C ASN A 258 -14.99 70.63 13.50
N LEU A 259 -15.91 71.21 12.74
CA LEU A 259 -16.83 70.47 11.88
C LEU A 259 -16.00 69.63 10.91
N VAL A 260 -15.90 68.32 11.13
CA VAL A 260 -15.63 67.35 10.07
C VAL A 260 -16.56 66.16 10.24
N SER A 261 -17.37 66.01 9.20
CA SER A 261 -18.33 64.94 8.90
C SER A 261 -17.99 63.55 9.44
N VAL A 262 -18.81 63.04 10.35
CA VAL A 262 -18.90 61.60 10.66
C VAL A 262 -20.23 61.09 10.09
N SER A 263 -20.29 60.87 8.77
CA SER A 263 -21.44 60.20 8.13
C SER A 263 -21.08 59.19 7.04
N SER A 264 -19.80 58.83 6.88
CA SER A 264 -19.35 57.94 5.80
C SER A 264 -19.26 56.44 6.15
N LYS A 265 -19.46 56.03 7.41
CA LYS A 265 -19.37 54.61 7.81
C LYS A 265 -20.66 53.80 7.60
N ALA A 266 -21.82 54.43 7.45
CA ALA A 266 -23.10 53.73 7.21
C ALA A 266 -23.32 53.31 5.74
N LYS A 267 -22.67 53.97 4.77
CA LYS A 267 -22.82 53.65 3.34
C LYS A 267 -21.92 52.50 2.84
N ARG A 268 -20.90 52.08 3.61
CA ARG A 268 -19.98 51.01 3.19
C ARG A 268 -20.49 49.60 3.54
N ASN A 269 -21.32 49.46 4.57
CA ASN A 269 -21.93 48.18 4.96
C ASN A 269 -23.08 47.75 4.04
N THR A 270 -23.82 48.69 3.46
CA THR A 270 -24.94 48.39 2.54
C THR A 270 -24.48 47.82 1.20
N THR A 271 -23.32 48.22 0.67
CA THR A 271 -22.80 47.68 -0.60
C THR A 271 -22.33 46.23 -0.46
N VAL A 272 -21.70 45.88 0.67
CA VAL A 272 -21.23 44.50 0.95
C VAL A 272 -22.42 43.57 1.17
N GLN A 273 -23.44 43.99 1.93
CA GLN A 273 -24.68 43.21 2.09
C GLN A 273 -25.43 43.03 0.76
N LYS A 274 -25.48 44.04 -0.11
CA LYS A 274 -26.17 43.94 -1.40
C LYS A 274 -25.48 42.95 -2.34
N LYS A 275 -24.13 42.92 -2.36
CA LYS A 275 -23.34 41.94 -3.12
C LYS A 275 -23.57 40.52 -2.59
N LEU A 276 -23.53 40.33 -1.27
CA LEU A 276 -23.78 39.05 -0.61
C LEU A 276 -25.18 38.50 -0.92
N THR A 277 -26.20 39.37 -0.87
CA THR A 277 -27.59 39.00 -1.17
C THR A 277 -27.77 38.62 -2.65
N GLN A 278 -27.02 39.27 -3.55
CA GLN A 278 -27.03 38.94 -4.98
C GLN A 278 -26.35 37.60 -5.26
N GLU A 279 -25.21 37.30 -4.62
CA GLU A 279 -24.50 36.02 -4.75
C GLU A 279 -25.34 34.86 -4.19
N LEU A 280 -25.97 35.03 -3.02
CA LEU A 280 -26.93 34.06 -2.46
C LEU A 280 -28.16 33.86 -3.37
N GLY A 281 -28.67 34.93 -3.99
CA GLY A 281 -29.78 34.84 -4.92
C GLY A 281 -29.44 34.10 -6.22
N GLU A 282 -28.19 34.18 -6.68
CA GLU A 282 -27.71 33.40 -7.83
C GLU A 282 -27.60 31.93 -7.47
N ILE A 283 -27.03 31.59 -6.30
CA ILE A 283 -27.00 30.20 -5.82
C ILE A 283 -28.42 29.65 -5.68
N GLU A 284 -29.38 30.43 -5.17
CA GLU A 284 -30.78 29.98 -5.08
C GLU A 284 -31.36 29.59 -6.46
N ARG A 285 -31.10 30.39 -7.50
CA ARG A 285 -31.54 30.06 -8.87
C ARG A 285 -30.87 28.81 -9.41
N GLN A 286 -29.59 28.60 -9.11
CA GLN A 286 -28.88 27.39 -9.50
C GLN A 286 -29.42 26.15 -8.76
N VAL A 287 -29.78 26.28 -7.48
CA VAL A 287 -30.43 25.21 -6.70
C VAL A 287 -31.81 24.89 -7.26
N ASP A 288 -32.60 25.89 -7.67
CA ASP A 288 -33.90 25.67 -8.32
C ASP A 288 -33.75 24.93 -9.65
N LYS A 289 -32.75 25.29 -10.44
CA LYS A 289 -32.41 24.58 -11.67
C LYS A 289 -32.01 23.12 -11.39
N LEU A 290 -31.23 22.89 -10.34
CA LEU A 290 -30.77 21.55 -9.95
C LEU A 290 -31.94 20.69 -9.45
N ALA A 291 -32.85 21.25 -8.64
CA ALA A 291 -34.06 20.58 -8.20
C ALA A 291 -34.96 20.18 -9.38
N LYS A 292 -35.10 21.07 -10.37
CA LYS A 292 -35.85 20.77 -11.61
C LYS A 292 -35.18 19.65 -12.40
N GLN A 293 -33.86 19.73 -12.61
CA GLN A 293 -33.11 18.68 -13.32
C GLN A 293 -33.22 17.32 -12.62
N PHE A 294 -33.22 17.30 -11.29
CA PHE A 294 -33.43 16.08 -10.52
C PHE A 294 -34.85 15.52 -10.68
N ALA A 295 -35.88 16.38 -10.66
CA ALA A 295 -37.26 15.96 -10.90
C ALA A 295 -37.46 15.41 -12.33
N ASP A 296 -36.88 16.07 -13.33
CA ASP A 296 -36.89 15.63 -14.72
C ASP A 296 -36.22 14.24 -14.83
N LEU A 297 -35.03 14.06 -14.25
CA LEU A 297 -34.31 12.79 -14.24
C LEU A 297 -35.06 11.68 -13.48
N ALA A 298 -35.77 12.00 -12.39
CA ALA A 298 -36.56 11.03 -11.63
C ALA A 298 -37.77 10.52 -12.43
N SER A 299 -38.32 11.34 -13.32
CA SER A 299 -39.47 11.02 -14.18
C SER A 299 -39.11 10.14 -15.39
N GLU A 300 -37.84 10.11 -15.80
CA GLU A 300 -37.32 9.28 -16.89
C GLU A 300 -37.17 7.80 -16.46
N SER A 301 -38.30 7.10 -16.30
CA SER A 301 -38.36 5.70 -15.84
C SER A 301 -37.60 4.69 -16.71
N LEU A 302 -37.47 4.95 -18.02
CA LEU A 302 -36.88 4.02 -19.00
C LEU A 302 -35.36 4.14 -19.14
N ALA A 303 -34.73 5.17 -18.55
CA ALA A 303 -33.30 5.45 -18.68
C ALA A 303 -32.49 5.11 -17.42
N ARG A 304 -33.09 4.49 -16.40
CA ARG A 304 -32.41 4.14 -15.13
C ARG A 304 -31.28 3.12 -15.31
N GLU A 305 -31.23 2.45 -16.46
CA GLU A 305 -30.18 1.49 -16.79
C GLU A 305 -29.18 2.17 -17.72
N GLY A 306 -28.03 2.56 -17.18
CA GLY A 306 -26.94 3.04 -18.03
C GLY A 306 -25.93 3.97 -17.38
N LEU A 307 -24.79 4.05 -18.04
CA LEU A 307 -23.66 4.92 -17.70
C LEU A 307 -24.07 6.40 -17.72
N GLU A 308 -24.94 6.80 -18.65
CA GLU A 308 -25.33 8.20 -18.86
C GLU A 308 -26.24 8.72 -17.74
N TYR A 309 -27.23 7.93 -17.32
CA TYR A 309 -28.06 8.27 -16.15
C TYR A 309 -27.20 8.41 -14.90
N THR A 310 -26.27 7.47 -14.68
CA THR A 310 -25.35 7.49 -13.56
C THR A 310 -24.46 8.73 -13.57
N ARG A 311 -23.94 9.12 -14.74
CA ARG A 311 -23.14 10.34 -14.93
C ARG A 311 -23.92 11.60 -14.59
N ARG A 312 -25.17 11.72 -15.07
CA ARG A 312 -26.06 12.85 -14.75
C ARG A 312 -26.36 12.92 -13.26
N LEU A 313 -26.65 11.79 -12.63
CA LEU A 313 -26.93 11.71 -11.20
C LEU A 313 -25.69 12.10 -10.36
N ALA A 314 -24.51 11.64 -10.75
CA ALA A 314 -23.24 12.00 -10.12
C ALA A 314 -22.92 13.51 -10.25
N ASP A 315 -23.15 14.10 -11.44
CA ASP A 315 -22.98 15.54 -11.68
C ASP A 315 -23.96 16.38 -10.84
N LEU A 316 -25.22 15.96 -10.74
CA LEU A 316 -26.20 16.62 -9.85
C LEU A 316 -25.74 16.58 -8.39
N TRP A 317 -25.25 15.43 -7.92
CA TRP A 317 -24.74 15.29 -6.56
C TRP A 317 -23.52 16.18 -6.31
N ALA A 318 -22.56 16.20 -7.24
CA ALA A 318 -21.37 17.04 -7.15
C ALA A 318 -21.73 18.52 -7.08
N ARG A 319 -22.63 18.99 -7.94
CA ARG A 319 -23.11 20.38 -7.94
C ARG A 319 -23.91 20.72 -6.69
N CYS A 320 -24.73 19.80 -6.19
CA CYS A 320 -25.47 20.00 -4.93
C CYS A 320 -24.50 20.24 -3.76
N ASN A 321 -23.45 19.42 -3.66
CA ASN A 321 -22.39 19.60 -2.66
C ASN A 321 -21.62 20.90 -2.86
N GLN A 322 -21.28 21.25 -4.10
CA GLN A 322 -20.61 22.52 -4.42
C GLN A 322 -21.44 23.72 -3.95
N TYR A 323 -22.72 23.78 -4.30
CA TYR A 323 -23.60 24.87 -3.88
C TYR A 323 -23.83 24.90 -2.37
N SER A 324 -23.83 23.74 -1.70
CA SER A 324 -23.82 23.71 -0.24
C SER A 324 -22.57 24.37 0.34
N LEU A 325 -21.38 24.11 -0.23
CA LEU A 325 -20.12 24.72 0.22
C LEU A 325 -20.05 26.22 -0.08
N GLU A 326 -20.52 26.65 -1.26
CA GLU A 326 -20.54 28.06 -1.65
C GLU A 326 -21.54 28.86 -0.79
N ALA A 327 -22.72 28.31 -0.54
CA ALA A 327 -23.69 28.91 0.38
C ALA A 327 -23.09 29.06 1.79
N ASP A 328 -22.31 28.07 2.25
CA ASP A 328 -21.63 28.13 3.56
C ASP A 328 -20.57 29.24 3.62
N PHE A 329 -19.81 29.48 2.54
CA PHE A 329 -18.78 30.53 2.52
C PHE A 329 -19.39 31.94 2.58
N LEU A 330 -20.58 32.10 2.01
CA LEU A 330 -21.27 33.38 1.90
C LEU A 330 -22.12 33.73 3.12
N LEU A 331 -22.37 32.80 4.04
CA LEU A 331 -23.15 33.07 5.25
C LEU A 331 -22.24 33.57 6.38
N PRO A 332 -22.38 34.83 6.84
CA PRO A 332 -21.65 35.32 8.00
C PRO A 332 -22.08 34.54 9.24
N SER A 333 -21.13 34.22 10.13
CA SER A 333 -21.35 33.46 11.37
C SER A 333 -22.38 34.07 12.34
N GLN A 334 -22.87 35.29 12.05
CA GLN A 334 -23.81 36.05 12.87
C GLN A 334 -25.05 36.55 12.10
N ALA A 335 -25.24 36.20 10.82
CA ALA A 335 -26.45 36.60 10.11
C ALA A 335 -27.64 35.72 10.58
N PRO A 336 -28.83 36.28 10.82
CA PRO A 336 -30.01 35.49 11.14
C PRO A 336 -30.36 34.59 9.94
N ILE A 337 -30.06 33.29 10.10
CA ILE A 337 -30.18 32.24 9.07
C ILE A 337 -31.66 32.03 8.64
N SER A 338 -32.59 32.55 9.42
CA SER A 338 -34.04 32.48 9.24
C SER A 338 -34.58 33.02 7.91
N SER A 339 -33.76 33.70 7.09
CA SER A 339 -34.21 34.31 5.82
C SER A 339 -33.64 33.68 4.53
N SER A 340 -32.80 32.64 4.60
CA SER A 340 -32.22 32.04 3.38
C SER A 340 -33.09 30.90 2.86
N LYS A 341 -33.99 31.21 1.91
CA LYS A 341 -34.75 30.19 1.15
C LYS A 341 -33.83 29.16 0.48
N CYS A 342 -32.66 29.59 0.04
CA CYS A 342 -31.61 28.73 -0.53
C CYS A 342 -31.22 27.57 0.38
N LEU A 343 -30.93 27.83 1.67
CA LEU A 343 -30.54 26.78 2.61
C LEU A 343 -31.67 25.78 2.86
N SER A 344 -32.91 26.26 3.00
CA SER A 344 -34.06 25.37 3.19
C SER A 344 -34.29 24.45 1.99
N LYS A 345 -34.05 24.95 0.76
CA LYS A 345 -34.15 24.14 -0.48
C LYS A 345 -33.03 23.13 -0.59
N LEU A 346 -31.78 23.51 -0.30
CA LEU A 346 -30.65 22.59 -0.24
C LEU A 346 -30.90 21.49 0.81
N GLN A 347 -31.39 21.86 1.99
CA GLN A 347 -31.75 20.90 3.05
C GLN A 347 -32.84 19.90 2.64
N GLN A 348 -33.74 20.27 1.72
CA GLN A 348 -34.75 19.36 1.18
C GLN A 348 -34.23 18.51 0.00
N LEU A 349 -33.40 19.10 -0.87
CA LEU A 349 -32.88 18.44 -2.06
C LEU A 349 -31.81 17.39 -1.73
N THR A 350 -30.88 17.72 -0.82
CA THR A 350 -29.74 16.85 -0.50
C THR A 350 -30.18 15.45 -0.03
N PRO A 351 -31.11 15.27 0.94
CA PRO A 351 -31.53 13.94 1.37
C PRO A 351 -32.18 13.11 0.24
N SER A 352 -32.98 13.76 -0.60
CA SER A 352 -33.67 13.10 -1.71
C SER A 352 -32.69 12.62 -2.79
N LEU A 353 -31.70 13.47 -3.11
CA LEU A 353 -30.65 13.15 -4.07
C LEU A 353 -29.67 12.09 -3.52
N GLU A 354 -29.31 12.19 -2.24
CA GLU A 354 -28.49 11.19 -1.53
C GLU A 354 -29.15 9.82 -1.57
N LYS A 355 -30.45 9.75 -1.26
CA LYS A 355 -31.25 8.53 -1.34
C LYS A 355 -31.25 7.94 -2.75
N ALA A 356 -31.52 8.75 -3.77
CA ALA A 356 -31.52 8.30 -5.16
C ALA A 356 -30.15 7.77 -5.61
N CYS A 357 -29.07 8.48 -5.26
CA CYS A 357 -27.70 8.02 -5.56
C CYS A 357 -27.36 6.72 -4.84
N LYS A 358 -27.75 6.57 -3.57
CA LYS A 358 -27.53 5.36 -2.77
C LYS A 358 -28.28 4.17 -3.35
N GLU A 359 -29.57 4.33 -3.63
CA GLU A 359 -30.40 3.28 -4.23
C GLU A 359 -29.86 2.88 -5.61
N HIS A 360 -29.48 3.86 -6.43
CA HIS A 360 -28.90 3.60 -7.75
C HIS A 360 -27.54 2.90 -7.65
N PHE A 361 -26.66 3.33 -6.75
CA PHE A 361 -25.38 2.65 -6.53
C PHE A 361 -25.57 1.18 -6.14
N LEU A 362 -26.46 0.89 -5.19
CA LEU A 362 -26.76 -0.48 -4.78
C LEU A 362 -27.39 -1.30 -5.91
N TYR A 363 -28.24 -0.68 -6.74
CA TYR A 363 -28.78 -1.30 -7.95
C TYR A 363 -27.66 -1.65 -8.95
N LEU A 364 -26.72 -0.74 -9.22
CA LEU A 364 -25.59 -0.99 -10.13
C LEU A 364 -24.69 -2.13 -9.66
N LEU A 365 -24.45 -2.23 -8.34
CA LEU A 365 -23.70 -3.36 -7.78
C LEU A 365 -24.44 -4.68 -7.99
N LYS A 366 -25.76 -4.69 -7.77
CA LYS A 366 -26.59 -5.89 -7.97
C LYS A 366 -26.67 -6.32 -9.44
N THR A 367 -26.71 -5.37 -10.37
CA THR A 367 -26.76 -5.64 -11.82
C THR A 367 -25.38 -5.76 -12.48
N LYS A 368 -24.30 -5.83 -11.67
CA LYS A 368 -22.91 -5.96 -12.13
C LYS A 368 -22.44 -4.82 -13.07
N GLN A 369 -23.07 -3.64 -12.99
CA GLN A 369 -22.70 -2.47 -13.78
C GLN A 369 -21.56 -1.68 -13.12
N PHE A 370 -20.42 -2.33 -12.88
CA PHE A 370 -19.30 -1.76 -12.12
C PHE A 370 -18.69 -0.51 -12.77
N ALA A 371 -18.64 -0.45 -14.10
CA ALA A 371 -18.16 0.74 -14.82
C ALA A 371 -18.98 2.00 -14.50
N ALA A 372 -20.30 1.86 -14.36
CA ALA A 372 -21.17 2.94 -13.92
C ALA A 372 -21.02 3.21 -12.42
N ALA A 373 -20.93 2.17 -11.59
CA ALA A 373 -20.73 2.33 -10.16
C ALA A 373 -19.46 3.13 -9.81
N LYS A 374 -18.41 3.04 -10.65
CA LYS A 374 -17.17 3.85 -10.52
C LYS A 374 -17.40 5.36 -10.56
N LEU A 375 -18.49 5.83 -11.16
CA LEU A 375 -18.81 7.26 -11.22
C LEU A 375 -19.37 7.79 -9.89
N LEU A 376 -19.84 6.92 -9.01
CA LEU A 376 -20.45 7.26 -7.72
C LEU A 376 -19.48 7.06 -6.54
N GLN A 377 -18.25 7.57 -6.67
CA GLN A 377 -17.17 7.39 -5.68
C GLN A 377 -17.53 7.87 -4.27
N ASN A 378 -18.37 8.90 -4.16
CA ASN A 378 -18.86 9.41 -2.87
C ASN A 378 -19.67 8.38 -2.06
N PHE A 379 -20.07 7.27 -2.69
CA PHE A 379 -20.87 6.21 -2.10
C PHE A 379 -20.06 4.93 -1.83
N TYR A 380 -18.74 4.95 -2.01
CA TYR A 380 -17.86 3.82 -1.68
C TYR A 380 -17.86 3.45 -0.20
N TYR A 381 -18.30 4.35 0.70
CA TYR A 381 -18.55 4.00 2.11
C TYR A 381 -19.59 2.87 2.29
N LEU A 382 -20.39 2.58 1.27
CA LEU A 382 -21.34 1.47 1.26
C LEU A 382 -20.67 0.12 0.94
N LEU A 383 -19.40 0.09 0.54
CA LEU A 383 -18.59 -1.10 0.29
C LEU A 383 -18.02 -1.64 1.61
N ASP A 384 -18.90 -1.96 2.56
CA ASP A 384 -18.53 -2.42 3.89
C ASP A 384 -18.39 -3.95 3.98
N MET A 385 -18.05 -4.45 5.17
CA MET A 385 -17.93 -5.88 5.46
C MET A 385 -19.19 -6.67 5.15
N ASN A 386 -20.39 -6.08 5.28
CA ASN A 386 -21.63 -6.78 4.97
C ASN A 386 -21.73 -7.06 3.47
N ARG A 387 -21.26 -6.14 2.61
CA ARG A 387 -21.28 -6.32 1.15
C ARG A 387 -20.20 -7.30 0.71
N LEU A 388 -19.04 -7.27 1.37
CA LEU A 388 -18.01 -8.30 1.18
C LEU A 388 -18.57 -9.69 1.52
N CYS A 389 -19.28 -9.81 2.65
CA CYS A 389 -19.94 -11.05 3.05
C CYS A 389 -20.97 -11.51 2.01
N SER A 390 -21.83 -10.61 1.51
CA SER A 390 -22.80 -10.94 0.45
C SER A 390 -22.13 -11.37 -0.85
N ALA A 391 -21.04 -10.71 -1.27
CA ALA A 391 -20.30 -11.10 -2.46
C ALA A 391 -19.71 -12.51 -2.34
N LEU A 392 -19.24 -12.88 -1.15
CA LEU A 392 -18.75 -14.24 -0.84
C LEU A 392 -19.88 -15.27 -0.83
N GLU A 393 -21.02 -14.97 -0.18
CA GLU A 393 -22.19 -15.86 -0.14
C GLU A 393 -22.78 -16.13 -1.52
N ASP A 394 -22.82 -15.10 -2.38
CA ASP A 394 -23.33 -15.20 -3.76
C ASP A 394 -22.29 -15.76 -4.75
N ASN A 395 -21.06 -16.09 -4.29
CA ASN A 395 -19.91 -16.45 -5.12
C ASN A 395 -19.67 -15.48 -6.29
N ASN A 396 -19.83 -14.17 -6.04
CA ASN A 396 -19.73 -13.12 -7.04
C ASN A 396 -18.34 -12.47 -7.03
N ALA A 397 -17.40 -13.09 -7.74
CA ALA A 397 -16.00 -12.66 -7.79
C ALA A 397 -15.82 -11.24 -8.35
N GLU A 398 -16.64 -10.82 -9.32
CA GLU A 398 -16.55 -9.46 -9.90
C GLU A 398 -16.96 -8.38 -8.88
N LEU A 399 -18.02 -8.64 -8.10
CA LEU A 399 -18.43 -7.74 -7.02
C LEU A 399 -17.37 -7.69 -5.92
N LEU A 400 -16.78 -8.85 -5.58
CA LEU A 400 -15.70 -8.92 -4.62
C LEU A 400 -14.48 -8.09 -5.08
N ASP A 401 -14.07 -8.23 -6.35
CA ASP A 401 -12.94 -7.47 -6.91
C ASP A 401 -13.21 -5.97 -6.86
N PHE A 402 -14.45 -5.56 -7.17
CA PHE A 402 -14.88 -4.16 -7.07
C PHE A 402 -14.80 -3.64 -5.62
N ILE A 403 -15.32 -4.41 -4.66
CA ILE A 403 -15.31 -4.06 -3.22
C ILE A 403 -13.88 -3.90 -2.71
N LEU A 404 -12.97 -4.84 -3.03
CA LEU A 404 -11.59 -4.79 -2.56
C LEU A 404 -10.75 -3.73 -3.24
N THR A 405 -11.07 -3.39 -4.51
CA THR A 405 -10.39 -2.31 -5.24
C THR A 405 -10.75 -0.92 -4.71
N HIS A 406 -11.99 -0.73 -4.26
CA HIS A 406 -12.53 0.60 -3.93
C HIS A 406 -12.89 0.79 -2.45
N GLY A 407 -12.88 -0.27 -1.64
CA GLY A 407 -13.10 -0.21 -0.20
C GLY A 407 -11.80 0.08 0.55
N ASP A 408 -11.78 1.17 1.33
CA ASP A 408 -10.55 1.66 1.99
C ASP A 408 -10.19 0.96 3.32
N ASP A 409 -11.16 0.31 3.99
CA ASP A 409 -11.06 -0.16 5.38
C ASP A 409 -11.23 -1.68 5.54
N LEU A 410 -11.03 -2.46 4.47
CA LEU A 410 -11.20 -3.91 4.49
C LEU A 410 -9.89 -4.63 4.80
N VAL A 411 -9.88 -5.41 5.87
CA VAL A 411 -8.77 -6.29 6.27
C VAL A 411 -9.15 -7.72 5.91
N LEU A 412 -8.27 -8.43 5.20
CA LEU A 412 -8.58 -9.77 4.69
C LEU A 412 -8.13 -10.89 5.64
N ASP A 413 -6.94 -10.77 6.24
CA ASP A 413 -6.31 -11.92 6.93
C ASP A 413 -6.76 -12.08 8.38
N ASN A 414 -6.96 -10.97 9.09
CA ASN A 414 -7.27 -10.94 10.53
C ASN A 414 -8.72 -10.50 10.83
N GLN A 415 -9.63 -10.65 9.86
CA GLN A 415 -11.01 -10.24 10.00
C GLN A 415 -11.94 -11.45 9.98
N VAL A 416 -12.52 -11.74 11.14
CA VAL A 416 -13.52 -12.80 11.28
C VAL A 416 -14.79 -12.47 10.52
N LEU A 417 -15.32 -13.51 9.86
CA LEU A 417 -16.57 -13.45 9.11
C LEU A 417 -17.63 -14.33 9.78
N ILE A 418 -18.89 -13.90 9.68
CA ILE A 418 -20.05 -14.71 10.07
C ILE A 418 -20.94 -14.83 8.85
N LEU A 419 -20.87 -15.98 8.17
CA LEU A 419 -21.63 -16.29 6.96
C LEU A 419 -22.53 -17.48 7.24
N ASN A 420 -23.81 -17.40 6.87
CA ASN A 420 -24.78 -18.47 7.14
C ASN A 420 -24.79 -18.98 8.59
N LYS A 421 -24.62 -18.08 9.58
CA LYS A 421 -24.50 -18.38 11.03
C LYS A 421 -23.26 -19.19 11.43
N LYS A 422 -22.34 -19.49 10.51
CA LYS A 422 -21.05 -20.11 10.80
C LYS A 422 -19.97 -19.03 10.88
N LYS A 423 -19.13 -19.13 11.92
CA LYS A 423 -17.98 -18.24 12.14
C LYS A 423 -16.79 -18.80 11.35
N TYR A 424 -16.18 -17.98 10.51
CA TYR A 424 -14.96 -18.28 9.77
C TYR A 424 -13.85 -17.34 10.25
N THR A 425 -12.62 -17.85 10.28
CA THR A 425 -11.45 -17.07 10.70
C THR A 425 -11.22 -15.86 9.81
N ASN A 426 -11.39 -16.03 8.50
CA ASN A 426 -11.30 -14.97 7.50
C ASN A 426 -11.94 -15.37 6.15
N ALA A 427 -11.88 -14.47 5.17
CA ALA A 427 -12.42 -14.67 3.81
C ALA A 427 -11.76 -15.84 3.07
N VAL A 428 -10.46 -16.04 3.25
CA VAL A 428 -9.71 -17.12 2.60
C VAL A 428 -10.17 -18.48 3.13
N SER A 429 -10.33 -18.63 4.46
CA SER A 429 -10.86 -19.85 5.06
C SER A 429 -12.27 -20.18 4.56
N PHE A 430 -13.13 -19.17 4.40
CA PHE A 430 -14.46 -19.39 3.81
C PHE A 430 -14.37 -19.93 2.39
N CYS A 431 -13.64 -19.25 1.49
CA CYS A 431 -13.52 -19.69 0.10
C CYS A 431 -12.87 -21.07 -0.04
N TYR A 432 -11.93 -21.39 0.87
CA TYR A 432 -11.30 -22.70 0.93
C TYR A 432 -12.32 -23.80 1.26
N GLU A 433 -13.13 -23.61 2.30
CA GLU A 433 -14.15 -24.58 2.71
C GLU A 433 -15.34 -24.67 1.73
N SER A 434 -15.72 -23.56 1.08
CA SER A 434 -16.83 -23.51 0.12
C SER A 434 -16.43 -23.93 -1.30
N ASN A 435 -15.14 -24.16 -1.56
CA ASN A 435 -14.58 -24.39 -2.90
C ASN A 435 -14.87 -23.25 -3.89
N SER A 436 -14.90 -22.01 -3.43
CA SER A 436 -15.15 -20.81 -4.24
C SER A 436 -13.87 -20.34 -4.95
N ALA A 437 -13.48 -21.02 -6.03
CA ALA A 437 -12.23 -20.77 -6.76
C ALA A 437 -12.06 -19.31 -7.25
N ASP A 438 -13.08 -18.77 -7.92
CA ASP A 438 -13.01 -17.41 -8.49
C ASP A 438 -12.89 -16.34 -7.40
N CYS A 439 -13.64 -16.48 -6.29
CA CYS A 439 -13.53 -15.57 -5.16
C CYS A 439 -12.17 -15.68 -4.47
N LEU A 440 -11.61 -16.89 -4.34
CA LEU A 440 -10.27 -17.08 -3.78
C LEU A 440 -9.19 -16.44 -4.65
N ALA A 441 -9.29 -16.57 -5.97
CA ALA A 441 -8.37 -15.91 -6.91
C ALA A 441 -8.39 -14.38 -6.73
N VAL A 442 -9.59 -13.79 -6.59
CA VAL A 442 -9.73 -12.36 -6.31
C VAL A 442 -9.13 -11.98 -4.96
N LEU A 443 -9.32 -12.78 -3.90
CA LEU A 443 -8.70 -12.52 -2.60
C LEU A 443 -7.17 -12.50 -2.70
N ILE A 444 -6.56 -13.47 -3.39
CA ILE A 444 -5.10 -13.54 -3.59
C ILE A 444 -4.60 -12.35 -4.41
N LYS A 445 -5.32 -11.96 -5.45
CA LYS A 445 -5.03 -10.75 -6.25
C LYS A 445 -4.95 -9.49 -5.38
N HIS A 446 -5.75 -9.42 -4.31
CA HIS A 446 -5.79 -8.33 -3.33
C HIS A 446 -4.95 -8.59 -2.07
N ASP A 447 -3.91 -9.41 -2.20
CA ASP A 447 -2.91 -9.71 -1.16
C ASP A 447 -3.44 -10.47 0.06
N ALA A 448 -4.52 -11.25 -0.07
CA ALA A 448 -4.91 -12.18 0.98
C ALA A 448 -3.88 -13.32 1.10
N SER A 449 -3.48 -13.62 2.33
CA SER A 449 -2.47 -14.64 2.60
C SER A 449 -3.03 -16.05 2.45
N LEU A 450 -2.31 -16.95 1.76
CA LEU A 450 -2.61 -18.39 1.74
C LEU A 450 -1.84 -19.16 2.84
N LEU A 451 -1.10 -18.45 3.69
CA LEU A 451 -0.30 -19.05 4.76
C LEU A 451 -1.09 -19.23 6.06
N ILE A 452 -2.39 -18.96 6.02
CA ILE A 452 -3.30 -19.19 7.13
C ILE A 452 -3.35 -20.71 7.42
N PRO A 453 -3.36 -21.12 8.70
CA PRO A 453 -3.47 -22.52 9.08
C PRO A 453 -4.85 -23.10 8.72
N ASP A 454 -4.85 -24.35 8.25
CA ASP A 454 -6.02 -25.19 8.09
C ASP A 454 -6.48 -25.79 9.44
N SER A 455 -7.50 -26.65 9.42
CA SER A 455 -7.99 -27.36 10.61
C SER A 455 -6.94 -28.23 11.32
N ARG A 456 -5.83 -28.57 10.65
CA ARG A 456 -4.70 -29.35 11.18
C ARG A 456 -3.52 -28.46 11.58
N GLY A 457 -3.63 -27.14 11.43
CA GLY A 457 -2.56 -26.18 11.68
C GLY A 457 -1.57 -26.00 10.52
N LEU A 458 -1.77 -26.68 9.38
CA LEU A 458 -0.89 -26.57 8.21
C LEU A 458 -1.31 -25.39 7.32
N PRO A 459 -0.38 -24.67 6.68
CA PRO A 459 -0.73 -23.60 5.75
C PRO A 459 -1.64 -24.09 4.62
N LEU A 460 -2.71 -23.36 4.29
CA LEU A 460 -3.62 -23.72 3.19
C LEU A 460 -2.89 -23.92 1.86
N ALA A 461 -1.90 -23.07 1.57
CA ALA A 461 -1.01 -23.19 0.41
C ALA A 461 -0.34 -24.57 0.28
N TYR A 462 0.06 -25.19 1.40
CA TYR A 462 0.68 -26.52 1.38
C TYR A 462 -0.30 -27.59 0.88
N SER A 463 -1.54 -27.55 1.38
CA SER A 463 -2.58 -28.51 0.97
C SER A 463 -2.93 -28.35 -0.51
N LEU A 464 -3.02 -27.10 -1.01
CA LEU A 464 -3.26 -26.81 -2.43
C LEU A 464 -2.16 -27.34 -3.36
N LEU A 465 -0.90 -27.25 -2.95
CA LEU A 465 0.25 -27.66 -3.76
C LEU A 465 0.49 -29.18 -3.72
N THR A 466 0.22 -29.82 -2.58
CA THR A 466 0.53 -31.25 -2.39
C THR A 466 -0.58 -32.17 -2.88
N GLU A 467 -1.85 -31.74 -2.83
CA GLU A 467 -2.97 -32.55 -3.28
C GLU A 467 -3.16 -32.46 -4.81
N PRO A 468 -2.91 -33.53 -5.59
CA PRO A 468 -2.86 -33.43 -7.04
C PRO A 468 -4.20 -33.05 -7.70
N ARG A 469 -5.32 -33.33 -7.03
CA ARG A 469 -6.70 -33.13 -7.50
C ARG A 469 -7.48 -32.15 -6.62
N HIS A 470 -6.80 -31.21 -5.96
CA HIS A 470 -7.49 -30.22 -5.14
C HIS A 470 -8.34 -29.28 -6.04
N PRO A 471 -9.64 -29.07 -5.76
CA PRO A 471 -10.53 -28.26 -6.61
C PRO A 471 -10.08 -26.80 -6.76
N LEU A 472 -9.36 -26.28 -5.76
CA LEU A 472 -8.82 -24.92 -5.73
C LEU A 472 -7.38 -24.80 -6.25
N LYS A 473 -6.80 -25.85 -6.82
CA LYS A 473 -5.40 -25.82 -7.29
C LYS A 473 -5.18 -24.78 -8.40
N ASP A 474 -6.13 -24.66 -9.31
CA ASP A 474 -6.06 -23.75 -10.46
C ASP A 474 -6.05 -22.27 -10.04
N VAL A 475 -6.50 -21.98 -8.82
CA VAL A 475 -6.44 -20.63 -8.24
C VAL A 475 -5.01 -20.13 -8.11
N LEU A 476 -4.05 -21.02 -7.83
CA LEU A 476 -2.65 -20.65 -7.78
C LEU A 476 -2.14 -20.20 -9.15
N ALA A 477 -2.61 -20.83 -10.23
CA ALA A 477 -2.26 -20.45 -11.60
C ALA A 477 -2.95 -19.16 -12.08
N ALA A 478 -4.07 -18.77 -11.46
CA ALA A 478 -4.79 -17.54 -11.80
C ALA A 478 -4.08 -16.26 -11.30
N CYS A 479 -3.18 -16.37 -10.31
CA CYS A 479 -2.45 -15.24 -9.72
C CYS A 479 -0.95 -15.53 -9.57
N PRO A 480 -0.25 -15.91 -10.66
CA PRO A 480 1.10 -16.48 -10.59
C PRO A 480 2.11 -15.53 -9.93
N GLU A 481 1.97 -14.22 -10.16
CA GLU A 481 2.85 -13.20 -9.58
C GLU A 481 2.84 -13.14 -8.04
N LYS A 482 1.77 -13.62 -7.41
CA LYS A 482 1.59 -13.65 -5.95
C LYS A 482 1.78 -15.05 -5.36
N THR A 483 1.82 -16.08 -6.19
CA THR A 483 1.86 -17.49 -5.80
C THR A 483 3.04 -18.20 -6.47
N THR A 484 2.81 -18.93 -7.56
CA THR A 484 3.75 -19.89 -8.17
C THR A 484 4.95 -19.26 -8.86
N SER A 485 4.89 -17.98 -9.19
CA SER A 485 5.99 -17.18 -9.78
C SER A 485 6.53 -16.14 -8.80
N SER A 486 6.22 -16.29 -7.51
CA SER A 486 6.70 -15.44 -6.42
C SER A 486 7.69 -16.21 -5.55
N SER A 487 8.96 -15.78 -5.54
CA SER A 487 9.95 -16.34 -4.62
C SER A 487 9.56 -16.11 -3.15
N ALA A 488 9.01 -14.94 -2.85
CA ALA A 488 8.54 -14.57 -1.51
C ALA A 488 7.46 -15.53 -0.99
N PHE A 489 6.54 -15.96 -1.85
CA PHE A 489 5.51 -16.94 -1.50
C PHE A 489 6.12 -18.28 -1.04
N TYR A 490 7.07 -18.84 -1.80
CA TYR A 490 7.70 -20.10 -1.44
C TYR A 490 8.59 -19.99 -0.20
N PHE A 491 9.33 -18.87 -0.02
CA PHE A 491 10.08 -18.66 1.21
C PHE A 491 9.15 -18.62 2.42
N ALA A 492 8.05 -17.88 2.34
CA ALA A 492 7.10 -17.77 3.43
C ALA A 492 6.40 -19.10 3.72
N LEU A 493 6.02 -19.87 2.69
CA LEU A 493 5.46 -21.21 2.83
C LEU A 493 6.43 -22.19 3.51
N LYS A 494 7.67 -22.24 3.03
CA LYS A 494 8.74 -23.07 3.61
C LYS A 494 8.91 -22.77 5.11
N ASN A 495 8.89 -21.49 5.45
CA ASN A 495 9.09 -21.04 6.82
C ASN A 495 7.91 -21.39 7.72
N ALA A 496 6.68 -21.21 7.24
CA ALA A 496 5.48 -21.65 7.95
C ALA A 496 5.49 -23.17 8.23
N LEU A 497 5.98 -23.98 7.28
CA LEU A 497 6.12 -25.43 7.47
C LEU A 497 7.21 -25.80 8.47
N ARG A 498 8.36 -25.12 8.48
CA ARG A 498 9.40 -25.31 9.52
C ARG A 498 8.85 -25.01 10.90
N HIS A 499 8.09 -23.93 11.03
CA HIS A 499 7.44 -23.60 12.30
C HIS A 499 6.45 -24.68 12.74
N TYR A 500 5.64 -25.19 11.82
CA TYR A 500 4.72 -26.30 12.10
C TYR A 500 5.44 -27.53 12.64
N LEU A 501 6.56 -27.93 12.02
CA LEU A 501 7.40 -29.04 12.49
C LEU A 501 8.00 -28.80 13.88
N ASN A 502 8.37 -27.56 14.20
CA ASN A 502 8.98 -27.22 15.49
C ASN A 502 7.95 -27.17 16.64
N THR A 503 6.68 -26.92 16.32
CA THR A 503 5.61 -26.74 17.32
C THR A 503 4.76 -27.99 17.53
N HIS A 504 4.78 -28.94 16.58
CA HIS A 504 3.93 -30.12 16.62
C HIS A 504 4.75 -31.40 16.71
N THR A 505 4.34 -32.32 17.57
CA THR A 505 4.88 -33.68 17.59
C THR A 505 4.16 -34.51 16.53
N LEU A 506 4.87 -34.87 15.45
CA LEU A 506 4.32 -35.59 14.30
C LEU A 506 4.96 -36.97 14.15
N SER A 507 4.32 -37.85 13.38
CA SER A 507 4.94 -39.13 13.00
C SER A 507 6.16 -38.89 12.09
N SER A 508 7.11 -39.83 12.10
CA SER A 508 8.31 -39.75 11.25
C SER A 508 7.93 -39.66 9.76
N GLU A 509 6.88 -40.36 9.33
CA GLU A 509 6.42 -40.32 7.94
C GLU A 509 5.92 -38.92 7.53
N VAL A 510 5.08 -38.28 8.36
CA VAL A 510 4.57 -36.92 8.09
C VAL A 510 5.71 -35.91 8.11
N THR A 511 6.62 -36.03 9.07
CA THR A 511 7.80 -35.18 9.20
C THR A 511 8.67 -35.25 7.94
N ASN A 512 8.94 -36.46 7.43
CA ASN A 512 9.73 -36.65 6.22
C ASN A 512 9.05 -36.05 4.98
N LYS A 513 7.72 -36.18 4.86
CA LYS A 513 6.95 -35.57 3.75
C LYS A 513 7.05 -34.04 3.77
N ILE A 514 6.87 -33.43 4.94
CA ILE A 514 6.96 -31.97 5.09
C ILE A 514 8.40 -31.49 4.82
N ASN A 515 9.42 -32.20 5.32
CA ASN A 515 10.82 -31.87 5.03
C ASN A 515 11.17 -31.95 3.54
N ALA A 516 10.66 -32.95 2.83
CA ALA A 516 10.82 -33.05 1.38
C ALA A 516 10.15 -31.87 0.65
N ALA A 517 8.96 -31.46 1.08
CA ALA A 517 8.27 -30.29 0.54
C ALA A 517 9.03 -28.98 0.84
N ILE A 518 9.56 -28.81 2.06
CA ILE A 518 10.43 -27.67 2.43
C ILE A 518 11.63 -27.57 1.50
N ALA A 519 12.30 -28.68 1.19
CA ALA A 519 13.43 -28.71 0.27
C ALA A 519 13.00 -28.34 -1.16
N TYR A 520 11.88 -28.88 -1.63
CA TYR A 520 11.32 -28.54 -2.95
C TYR A 520 10.97 -27.05 -3.07
N TYR A 521 10.26 -26.48 -2.09
CA TYR A 521 9.92 -25.05 -2.10
C TYR A 521 11.15 -24.15 -1.98
N GLN A 522 12.20 -24.62 -1.30
CA GLN A 522 13.46 -23.90 -1.27
C GLN A 522 14.09 -23.81 -2.67
N LEU A 523 14.15 -24.93 -3.40
CA LEU A 523 14.64 -24.93 -4.79
C LEU A 523 13.82 -23.99 -5.67
N GLN A 524 12.49 -24.10 -5.64
CA GLN A 524 11.60 -23.23 -6.43
C GLN A 524 11.76 -21.73 -6.10
N ALA A 525 11.88 -21.39 -4.81
CA ALA A 525 12.09 -20.01 -4.40
C ALA A 525 13.40 -19.44 -4.97
N HIS A 526 14.46 -20.26 -4.95
CA HIS A 526 15.76 -19.89 -5.49
C HIS A 526 15.72 -19.78 -7.02
N ASP A 527 15.18 -20.78 -7.73
CA ASP A 527 15.04 -20.76 -9.19
C ASP A 527 14.33 -19.48 -9.68
N LEU A 528 13.28 -19.05 -8.98
CA LEU A 528 12.55 -17.82 -9.31
C LEU A 528 13.35 -16.55 -9.02
N LEU A 529 14.14 -16.51 -7.94
CA LEU A 529 15.10 -15.43 -7.69
C LEU A 529 16.18 -15.39 -8.77
N PHE A 530 16.63 -16.54 -9.27
CA PHE A 530 17.62 -16.58 -10.35
C PHE A 530 17.01 -16.08 -11.67
N ASN A 531 15.84 -16.59 -12.05
CA ASN A 531 15.24 -16.33 -13.37
C ASN A 531 14.64 -14.92 -13.52
N ARG A 532 14.07 -14.34 -12.46
CA ARG A 532 13.31 -13.08 -12.55
C ARG A 532 14.12 -11.84 -12.18
N ASP A 533 15.08 -12.00 -11.27
CA ASP A 533 15.70 -10.89 -10.55
C ASP A 533 17.07 -10.51 -11.14
N LEU A 534 17.68 -11.36 -11.99
CA LEU A 534 18.87 -11.00 -12.78
C LEU A 534 18.62 -9.94 -13.87
N GLY A 535 17.37 -9.73 -14.29
CA GLY A 535 16.99 -8.70 -15.26
C GLY A 535 16.85 -7.29 -14.66
N LEU A 536 16.43 -7.18 -13.39
CA LEU A 536 16.14 -5.91 -12.71
C LEU A 536 17.14 -5.54 -11.60
N LEU A 537 17.81 -6.51 -10.95
CA LEU A 537 18.73 -6.28 -9.82
C LEU A 537 20.15 -5.82 -10.20
N GLY A 538 20.45 -5.66 -11.50
CA GLY A 538 21.70 -5.05 -11.96
C GLY A 538 21.93 -3.61 -11.43
N GLN A 539 20.93 -3.00 -10.79
CA GLN A 539 20.96 -1.64 -10.26
C GLN A 539 21.27 -1.51 -8.75
N GLN A 540 21.22 -2.58 -7.95
CA GLN A 540 21.43 -2.48 -6.49
C GLN A 540 22.74 -3.17 -6.04
N GLY A 541 23.74 -2.36 -5.68
CA GLY A 541 25.13 -2.78 -5.45
C GLY A 541 25.41 -3.69 -4.25
N ASN A 542 24.43 -4.01 -3.39
CA ASN A 542 24.65 -4.78 -2.16
C ASN A 542 24.34 -6.29 -2.30
N TYR A 543 23.70 -6.73 -3.39
CA TYR A 543 23.31 -8.14 -3.57
C TYR A 543 24.35 -9.03 -4.25
N SER A 544 25.45 -8.46 -4.74
CA SER A 544 26.39 -9.23 -5.54
C SER A 544 27.18 -10.27 -4.75
N ILE A 545 27.43 -10.08 -3.45
CA ILE A 545 28.17 -11.06 -2.64
C ILE A 545 27.30 -12.30 -2.39
N SER A 546 26.03 -12.10 -2.05
CA SER A 546 25.06 -13.19 -1.89
C SER A 546 24.77 -13.88 -3.22
N ALA A 547 24.64 -13.13 -4.33
CA ALA A 547 24.49 -13.69 -5.67
C ALA A 547 25.71 -14.50 -6.12
N ILE A 548 26.96 -14.08 -5.82
CA ILE A 548 28.15 -14.90 -6.08
C ILE A 548 28.15 -16.14 -5.18
N THR A 549 27.83 -16.00 -3.89
CA THR A 549 27.75 -17.12 -2.95
C THR A 549 26.66 -18.12 -3.36
N LEU A 550 25.59 -17.67 -4.03
CA LEU A 550 24.48 -18.47 -4.54
C LEU A 550 24.78 -19.12 -5.90
N LEU A 551 25.38 -18.38 -6.84
CA LEU A 551 25.86 -18.90 -8.14
C LEU A 551 26.96 -19.95 -7.96
N MET A 552 27.74 -19.86 -6.89
CA MET A 552 28.80 -20.81 -6.58
C MET A 552 28.37 -21.92 -5.61
N ASN A 553 27.07 -22.01 -5.29
CA ASN A 553 26.48 -23.05 -4.44
C ASN A 553 25.48 -23.95 -5.17
N GLU A 554 25.38 -23.88 -6.52
CA GLU A 554 24.84 -25.03 -7.24
C GLU A 554 25.75 -26.23 -6.94
N SER A 555 25.20 -27.20 -6.22
CA SER A 555 25.96 -28.37 -5.84
C SER A 555 26.44 -29.06 -7.11
N LEU A 556 27.76 -29.12 -7.30
CA LEU A 556 28.41 -30.12 -8.15
C LEU A 556 27.64 -31.45 -7.98
N PRO A 557 27.47 -32.26 -9.06
CA PRO A 557 26.76 -33.53 -8.98
C PRO A 557 27.11 -34.29 -7.68
N LEU A 558 26.10 -34.73 -6.93
CA LEU A 558 26.27 -35.26 -5.57
C LEU A 558 27.30 -36.40 -5.48
N ASP A 559 27.49 -37.13 -6.58
CA ASP A 559 28.46 -38.20 -6.74
C ASP A 559 29.92 -37.69 -6.84
N LEU A 560 30.15 -36.48 -7.33
CA LEU A 560 31.48 -35.84 -7.40
C LEU A 560 31.83 -35.10 -6.10
N LEU A 561 30.82 -34.58 -5.37
CA LEU A 561 31.03 -33.93 -4.07
C LEU A 561 31.39 -34.89 -2.92
N GLN A 562 31.28 -36.20 -3.10
CA GLN A 562 31.71 -37.15 -2.06
C GLN A 562 33.23 -37.19 -1.87
N ASP A 563 34.00 -36.65 -2.82
CA ASP A 563 35.46 -36.58 -2.74
C ASP A 563 35.92 -35.28 -2.05
N GLU A 564 36.60 -35.43 -0.91
CA GLU A 564 37.03 -34.31 -0.07
C GLU A 564 38.04 -33.38 -0.79
N ALA A 565 38.88 -33.94 -1.66
CA ALA A 565 39.86 -33.16 -2.42
C ALA A 565 39.18 -32.27 -3.47
N THR A 566 38.13 -32.77 -4.13
CA THR A 566 37.29 -32.01 -5.06
C THR A 566 36.55 -30.88 -4.35
N GLN A 567 35.97 -31.15 -3.17
CA GLN A 567 35.32 -30.11 -2.35
C GLN A 567 36.30 -28.99 -1.96
N ARG A 568 37.53 -29.36 -1.57
CA ARG A 568 38.57 -28.41 -1.18
C ARG A 568 39.02 -27.56 -2.37
N ALA A 569 39.28 -28.17 -3.52
CA ALA A 569 39.66 -27.47 -4.75
C ALA A 569 38.54 -26.52 -5.22
N TYR A 570 37.28 -26.98 -5.16
CA TYR A 570 36.13 -26.16 -5.50
C TYR A 570 36.06 -24.94 -4.59
N SER A 571 36.10 -25.13 -3.27
CA SER A 571 36.06 -24.05 -2.28
C SER A 571 37.18 -23.02 -2.47
N GLN A 572 38.41 -23.48 -2.75
CA GLN A 572 39.54 -22.60 -3.04
C GLN A 572 39.30 -21.75 -4.29
N CYS A 573 38.78 -22.36 -5.36
CA CYS A 573 38.40 -21.65 -6.57
C CYS A 573 37.31 -20.59 -6.30
N ILE A 574 36.30 -20.89 -5.47
CA ILE A 574 35.26 -19.91 -5.05
C ILE A 574 35.91 -18.73 -4.34
N ASP A 575 36.73 -18.99 -3.33
CA ASP A 575 37.34 -17.96 -2.50
C ASP A 575 38.20 -17.00 -3.33
N ARG A 576 38.91 -17.53 -4.34
CA ARG A 576 39.70 -16.73 -5.28
C ARG A 576 38.85 -15.90 -6.22
N ALA A 577 37.81 -16.47 -6.81
CA ALA A 577 36.86 -15.74 -7.64
C ALA A 577 36.21 -14.59 -6.84
N MET A 578 35.82 -14.87 -5.59
CA MET A 578 35.28 -13.87 -4.66
C MET A 578 36.25 -12.72 -4.39
N GLN A 579 37.52 -13.02 -4.15
CA GLN A 579 38.57 -12.01 -3.96
C GLN A 579 38.75 -11.13 -5.19
N PHE A 580 38.74 -11.73 -6.39
CA PHE A 580 38.86 -11.02 -7.67
C PHE A 580 37.65 -10.12 -7.98
N PHE A 581 36.44 -10.58 -7.68
CA PHE A 581 35.20 -9.84 -7.98
C PHE A 581 34.91 -8.70 -6.99
N LYS A 582 35.38 -8.80 -5.75
CA LYS A 582 35.18 -7.80 -4.68
C LYS A 582 35.55 -6.36 -5.08
N PRO A 583 36.65 -6.08 -5.79
CA PRO A 583 37.00 -4.71 -6.22
C PRO A 583 36.29 -4.22 -7.51
N LEU A 584 35.52 -5.05 -8.21
CA LEU A 584 34.88 -4.66 -9.48
C LEU A 584 33.59 -3.84 -9.29
N ARG A 585 33.21 -3.05 -10.30
CA ARG A 585 31.88 -2.41 -10.36
C ARG A 585 30.79 -3.47 -10.59
N THR A 586 29.59 -3.22 -10.07
CA THR A 586 28.46 -4.17 -10.10
C THR A 586 28.19 -4.75 -11.48
N LYS A 587 28.15 -3.94 -12.54
CA LYS A 587 27.91 -4.44 -13.91
C LYS A 587 29.01 -5.40 -14.38
N ALA A 588 30.28 -4.98 -14.29
CA ALA A 588 31.42 -5.80 -14.70
C ALA A 588 31.56 -7.10 -13.88
N ARG A 589 31.20 -7.03 -12.59
CA ARG A 589 31.09 -8.19 -11.70
C ARG A 589 30.04 -9.18 -12.21
N MET A 590 28.84 -8.70 -12.56
CA MET A 590 27.75 -9.55 -13.05
C MET A 590 28.04 -10.16 -14.43
N ASP A 591 28.64 -9.40 -15.34
CA ASP A 591 28.97 -9.88 -16.68
C ASP A 591 30.02 -11.00 -16.61
N MET A 592 31.09 -10.83 -15.81
CA MET A 592 32.08 -11.88 -15.62
C MET A 592 31.55 -13.10 -14.86
N LEU A 593 30.62 -12.92 -13.92
CA LEU A 593 29.95 -14.05 -13.25
C LEU A 593 29.13 -14.88 -14.23
N LYS A 594 28.40 -14.24 -15.15
CA LYS A 594 27.63 -14.95 -16.18
C LYS A 594 28.54 -15.77 -17.10
N CYS A 595 29.65 -15.19 -17.56
CA CYS A 595 30.64 -15.92 -18.37
C CYS A 595 31.21 -17.13 -17.63
N PHE A 596 31.58 -16.95 -16.36
CA PHE A 596 32.16 -18.02 -15.54
C PHE A 596 31.16 -19.14 -15.22
N HIS A 597 29.93 -18.78 -14.85
CA HIS A 597 28.89 -19.73 -14.50
C HIS A 597 28.40 -20.51 -15.73
N GLY A 598 28.29 -19.86 -16.90
CA GLY A 598 27.95 -20.53 -18.15
C GLY A 598 28.91 -21.67 -18.50
N SER A 599 30.20 -21.54 -18.19
CA SER A 599 31.21 -22.59 -18.40
C SER A 599 31.19 -23.70 -17.35
N LEU A 600 30.68 -23.42 -16.14
CA LEU A 600 30.60 -24.41 -15.04
C LEU A 600 29.29 -25.21 -15.04
N ASN A 601 28.19 -24.66 -15.57
CA ASN A 601 26.88 -25.29 -15.47
C ASN A 601 26.64 -26.46 -16.41
N ASP A 602 27.52 -26.69 -17.39
CA ASP A 602 27.46 -27.87 -18.25
C ASP A 602 28.72 -28.73 -18.11
N LEU A 603 28.98 -29.19 -16.88
CA LEU A 603 30.05 -30.17 -16.62
C LEU A 603 29.92 -31.41 -17.50
N SER A 604 28.69 -31.81 -17.86
CA SER A 604 28.46 -32.95 -18.74
C SER A 604 28.99 -32.71 -20.15
N GLN A 605 28.81 -31.50 -20.68
CA GLN A 605 29.41 -31.09 -21.95
C GLN A 605 30.92 -30.90 -21.82
N LEU A 606 31.41 -30.34 -20.70
CA LEU A 606 32.83 -30.19 -20.43
C LEU A 606 33.56 -31.53 -20.42
N PHE A 607 33.01 -32.54 -19.75
CA PHE A 607 33.54 -33.91 -19.75
C PHE A 607 33.51 -34.51 -21.15
N ARG A 608 32.40 -34.34 -21.89
CA ARG A 608 32.28 -34.83 -23.28
C ARG A 608 33.29 -34.20 -24.22
N ASN A 609 33.53 -32.89 -24.11
CA ASN A 609 34.51 -32.17 -24.92
C ASN A 609 35.96 -32.60 -24.64
N ASN A 610 36.21 -33.26 -23.51
CA ASN A 610 37.53 -33.72 -23.09
C ASN A 610 37.65 -35.25 -23.05
N ASP A 611 36.77 -35.95 -23.77
CA ASP A 611 36.74 -37.41 -23.89
C ASP A 611 36.68 -38.16 -22.55
N VAL A 612 36.09 -37.54 -21.50
CA VAL A 612 35.86 -38.16 -20.20
C VAL A 612 34.49 -38.86 -20.22
N PRO A 613 34.43 -40.22 -20.22
CA PRO A 613 33.17 -40.94 -20.35
C PRO A 613 32.23 -40.70 -19.19
N ASP A 614 30.92 -40.74 -19.45
CA ASP A 614 29.93 -40.49 -18.40
C ASP A 614 29.97 -41.50 -17.25
N SER A 615 30.41 -42.72 -17.55
CA SER A 615 30.56 -43.83 -16.62
C SER A 615 31.87 -43.81 -15.81
N ASP A 616 32.85 -42.99 -16.18
CA ASP A 616 34.16 -42.95 -15.52
C ASP A 616 34.22 -41.91 -14.40
N ARG A 617 33.68 -42.27 -13.23
CA ARG A 617 33.70 -41.41 -12.04
C ARG A 617 35.11 -41.00 -11.62
N SER A 618 36.09 -41.91 -11.70
CA SER A 618 37.46 -41.61 -11.29
C SER A 618 38.12 -40.62 -12.25
N GLY A 619 37.91 -40.80 -13.54
CA GLY A 619 38.35 -39.85 -14.57
C GLY A 619 37.71 -38.47 -14.39
N LYS A 620 36.41 -38.40 -14.11
CA LYS A 620 35.68 -37.15 -13.82
C LYS A 620 36.26 -36.40 -12.62
N VAL A 621 36.56 -37.10 -11.53
CA VAL A 621 37.15 -36.50 -10.32
C VAL A 621 38.55 -35.92 -10.60
N ILE A 622 39.43 -36.70 -11.22
CA ILE A 622 40.80 -36.25 -11.56
C ILE A 622 40.76 -35.06 -12.50
N PHE A 623 39.91 -35.14 -13.54
CA PHE A 623 39.72 -34.06 -14.50
C PHE A 623 39.23 -32.79 -13.80
N LEU A 624 38.20 -32.90 -12.95
CA LEU A 624 37.59 -31.76 -12.28
C LEU A 624 38.56 -31.09 -11.30
N GLN A 625 39.35 -31.88 -10.56
CA GLN A 625 40.39 -31.33 -9.68
C GLN A 625 41.44 -30.52 -10.46
N GLN A 626 41.93 -31.06 -11.58
CA GLN A 626 42.90 -30.36 -12.43
C GLN A 626 42.29 -29.11 -13.07
N TYR A 627 41.04 -29.19 -13.54
CA TYR A 627 40.30 -28.06 -14.09
C TYR A 627 40.12 -26.93 -13.08
N LEU A 628 39.66 -27.26 -11.86
CA LEU A 628 39.48 -26.27 -10.79
C LEU A 628 40.80 -25.61 -10.38
N TYR A 629 41.89 -26.38 -10.36
CA TYR A 629 43.23 -25.84 -10.09
C TYR A 629 43.70 -24.87 -11.18
N ASP A 630 43.52 -25.23 -12.46
CA ASP A 630 43.90 -24.35 -13.58
C ASP A 630 43.03 -23.08 -13.65
N VAL A 631 41.75 -23.18 -13.29
CA VAL A 631 40.85 -22.03 -13.12
C VAL A 631 41.29 -21.16 -11.94
N GLU A 632 41.76 -21.74 -10.83
CA GLU A 632 42.31 -20.98 -9.70
C GLU A 632 43.52 -20.14 -10.14
N ILE A 633 44.43 -20.74 -10.91
CA ILE A 633 45.60 -20.04 -11.48
C ILE A 633 45.14 -18.89 -12.38
N LEU A 634 44.16 -19.12 -13.25
CA LEU A 634 43.62 -18.06 -14.11
C LEU A 634 43.09 -16.87 -13.29
N TRP A 635 42.41 -17.13 -12.17
CA TRP A 635 41.95 -16.05 -11.29
C TRP A 635 43.09 -15.26 -10.66
N GLN A 636 44.17 -15.94 -10.29
CA GLN A 636 45.37 -15.28 -9.79
C GLN A 636 46.02 -14.41 -10.87
N ASP A 637 46.16 -14.93 -12.09
CA ASP A 637 46.71 -14.20 -13.23
C ASP A 637 45.84 -12.99 -13.59
N LEU A 638 44.52 -13.13 -13.52
CA LEU A 638 43.55 -12.03 -13.71
C LEU A 638 43.69 -10.93 -12.64
N ASP A 639 43.85 -11.30 -11.37
CA ASP A 639 44.07 -10.33 -10.28
C ASP A 639 45.43 -9.62 -10.43
N GLU A 640 46.48 -10.35 -10.78
CA GLU A 640 47.80 -9.80 -11.07
C GLU A 640 47.78 -8.85 -12.28
N CYS A 641 47.15 -9.25 -13.38
CA CYS A 641 46.96 -8.41 -14.56
C CYS A 641 46.15 -7.15 -14.23
N THR A 642 45.07 -7.27 -13.47
CA THR A 642 44.23 -6.13 -13.07
C THR A 642 45.01 -5.15 -12.18
N ARG A 643 45.81 -5.65 -11.23
CA ARG A 643 46.70 -4.82 -10.40
C ARG A 643 47.82 -4.18 -11.22
N GLY A 644 48.36 -4.90 -12.20
CA GLY A 644 49.35 -4.41 -13.15
C GLY A 644 48.81 -3.27 -14.01
N LEU A 645 47.61 -3.42 -14.57
CA LEU A 645 46.93 -2.42 -15.40
C LEU A 645 46.71 -1.11 -14.66
N ARG A 646 46.33 -1.18 -13.37
CA ARG A 646 46.17 0.02 -12.52
C ARG A 646 47.50 0.75 -12.27
N LYS A 647 48.63 0.05 -12.33
CA LYS A 647 49.98 0.60 -12.09
C LYS A 647 50.71 0.99 -13.37
N ALA A 648 50.30 0.48 -14.52
CA ALA A 648 50.93 0.73 -15.80
C ALA A 648 50.69 2.16 -16.26
N SER A 649 51.77 2.94 -16.35
CA SER A 649 51.74 4.34 -16.80
C SER A 649 51.97 4.51 -18.30
N SER A 650 52.27 3.42 -19.04
CA SER A 650 52.54 3.45 -20.48
C SER A 650 51.63 2.49 -21.24
N LEU A 651 51.28 2.88 -22.48
CA LEU A 651 50.48 2.08 -23.40
C LEU A 651 51.12 0.71 -23.68
N HIS A 652 52.44 0.67 -23.82
CA HIS A 652 53.19 -0.58 -24.02
C HIS A 652 53.06 -1.54 -22.84
N ALA A 653 53.12 -1.03 -21.60
CA ALA A 653 52.93 -1.87 -20.41
C ALA A 653 51.50 -2.42 -20.33
N GLN A 654 50.49 -1.61 -20.71
CA GLN A 654 49.10 -2.04 -20.78
C GLN A 654 48.89 -3.13 -21.85
N GLN A 655 49.47 -2.96 -23.04
CA GLN A 655 49.42 -3.94 -24.13
C GLN A 655 50.09 -5.26 -23.74
N GLN A 656 51.25 -5.22 -23.07
CA GLN A 656 51.93 -6.44 -22.62
C GLN A 656 51.09 -7.21 -21.60
N ILE A 657 50.43 -6.52 -20.67
CA ILE A 657 49.54 -7.15 -19.69
C ILE A 657 48.32 -7.77 -20.40
N GLN A 658 47.78 -7.11 -21.42
CA GLN A 658 46.68 -7.64 -22.21
C GLN A 658 47.08 -8.90 -23.00
N ILE A 659 48.28 -8.94 -23.56
CA ILE A 659 48.82 -10.12 -24.26
C ILE A 659 48.93 -11.29 -23.27
N ASN A 660 49.54 -11.06 -22.11
CA ASN A 660 49.69 -12.09 -21.08
C ASN A 660 48.34 -12.63 -20.60
N LEU A 661 47.34 -11.76 -20.45
CA LEU A 661 46.00 -12.18 -20.06
C LEU A 661 45.29 -13.00 -21.14
N THR A 662 45.39 -12.55 -22.40
CA THR A 662 44.81 -13.27 -23.54
C THR A 662 45.45 -14.65 -23.67
N GLU A 663 46.76 -14.74 -23.47
CA GLU A 663 47.51 -15.99 -23.49
C GLU A 663 47.07 -16.94 -22.36
N ALA A 664 46.91 -16.44 -21.13
CA ALA A 664 46.42 -17.25 -20.00
C ALA A 664 45.02 -17.82 -20.27
N ILE A 665 44.11 -17.01 -20.81
CA ILE A 665 42.74 -17.43 -21.17
C ILE A 665 42.77 -18.46 -22.31
N LEU A 666 43.52 -18.18 -23.39
CA LEU A 666 43.65 -19.11 -24.51
C LEU A 666 44.26 -20.44 -24.10
N ASN A 667 45.26 -20.43 -23.21
CA ASN A 667 45.87 -21.64 -22.69
C ASN A 667 44.85 -22.50 -21.92
N LEU A 668 43.98 -21.88 -21.11
CA LEU A 668 42.91 -22.61 -20.42
C LEU A 668 41.90 -23.17 -21.43
N CYS A 669 41.44 -22.37 -22.38
CA CYS A 669 40.46 -22.80 -23.38
C CYS A 669 40.98 -23.94 -24.26
N ASN A 670 42.23 -23.85 -24.71
CA ASN A 670 42.87 -24.88 -25.52
C ASN A 670 43.10 -26.17 -24.72
N ARG A 671 43.45 -26.06 -23.43
CA ARG A 671 43.66 -27.23 -22.57
C ARG A 671 42.38 -28.01 -22.32
N TYR A 672 41.23 -27.34 -22.29
CA TYR A 672 39.94 -27.93 -21.92
C TYR A 672 38.91 -27.95 -23.06
N ASN A 673 39.35 -27.77 -24.31
CA ASN A 673 38.48 -27.72 -25.49
C ASN A 673 37.25 -26.81 -25.30
N LEU A 674 37.45 -25.65 -24.67
CA LEU A 674 36.39 -24.67 -24.46
C LEU A 674 36.21 -23.88 -25.75
N THR A 675 35.00 -23.91 -26.31
CA THR A 675 34.66 -23.07 -27.46
C THR A 675 34.63 -21.60 -27.04
N MET A 676 35.65 -20.84 -27.45
CA MET A 676 35.57 -19.39 -27.47
C MET A 676 34.56 -19.01 -28.54
N SER A 677 33.44 -18.42 -28.14
CA SER A 677 32.44 -17.88 -29.07
C SER A 677 33.10 -16.76 -29.87
N SER A 678 33.68 -17.08 -31.03
CA SER A 678 34.19 -16.07 -31.96
C SER A 678 32.99 -15.39 -32.59
N SER A 679 32.83 -14.09 -32.32
CA SER A 679 31.70 -13.26 -32.73
C SER A 679 31.66 -12.96 -34.24
N GLU A 680 32.16 -13.83 -35.11
CA GLU A 680 32.30 -13.56 -36.55
C GLU A 680 31.37 -14.39 -37.44
N ASP A 681 30.68 -15.41 -36.93
CA ASP A 681 29.74 -16.22 -37.70
C ASP A 681 28.33 -16.14 -37.11
N GLU A 682 27.59 -15.05 -37.39
CA GLU A 682 26.14 -15.16 -37.48
C GLU A 682 25.58 -14.26 -38.59
N ASP A 683 24.83 -14.94 -39.45
CA ASP A 683 24.39 -14.60 -40.77
C ASP A 683 23.25 -13.57 -40.76
N THR A 684 23.23 -12.73 -41.79
CA THR A 684 22.14 -11.81 -42.10
C THR A 684 20.85 -12.56 -42.41
N SER A 685 19.94 -12.69 -41.44
CA SER A 685 18.52 -12.87 -41.75
C SER A 685 17.63 -12.19 -40.71
N LEU A 686 16.64 -11.48 -41.24
CA LEU A 686 15.66 -10.66 -40.53
C LEU A 686 14.71 -11.57 -39.74
N ASP A 687 14.63 -11.38 -38.42
CA ASP A 687 13.40 -11.00 -37.71
C ASP A 687 13.73 -10.65 -36.25
N GLU A 688 13.20 -9.53 -35.79
CA GLU A 688 13.46 -8.92 -34.48
C GLU A 688 12.81 -9.72 -33.34
N GLU A 689 13.61 -10.46 -32.56
CA GLU A 689 13.41 -10.63 -31.12
C GLU A 689 14.75 -10.47 -30.39
N GLU A 690 14.74 -9.70 -29.30
CA GLU A 690 15.94 -9.28 -28.54
C GLU A 690 16.74 -10.48 -28.00
N SER A 691 17.88 -10.76 -28.63
CA SER A 691 18.91 -11.70 -28.16
C SER A 691 19.77 -11.09 -27.04
N PRO A 692 20.22 -11.87 -26.03
CA PRO A 692 20.96 -11.35 -24.89
C PRO A 692 22.40 -10.96 -25.28
N VAL A 693 22.70 -9.68 -25.11
CA VAL A 693 24.01 -9.02 -25.00
C VAL A 693 25.26 -9.92 -25.19
N ASN A 694 25.86 -9.86 -26.39
CA ASN A 694 27.23 -10.30 -26.66
C ASN A 694 28.23 -9.35 -25.97
N VAL A 695 28.97 -9.84 -24.98
CA VAL A 695 29.93 -9.04 -24.20
C VAL A 695 31.35 -9.58 -24.39
N ASN A 696 32.23 -8.78 -25.00
CA ASN A 696 33.65 -9.09 -25.05
C ASN A 696 34.26 -8.90 -23.65
N LEU A 697 34.87 -9.96 -23.10
CA LEU A 697 35.51 -9.97 -21.76
C LEU A 697 36.52 -8.82 -21.59
N MET A 698 37.17 -8.40 -22.68
CA MET A 698 38.09 -7.27 -22.68
C MET A 698 37.37 -5.94 -22.46
N ASP A 699 36.22 -5.70 -23.09
CA ASP A 699 35.46 -4.45 -22.93
C ASP A 699 34.95 -4.26 -21.49
N VAL A 700 34.65 -5.37 -20.79
CA VAL A 700 34.23 -5.39 -19.38
C VAL A 700 35.36 -4.96 -18.44
N LEU A 701 36.58 -5.43 -18.70
CA LEU A 701 37.75 -5.10 -17.89
C LEU A 701 38.20 -3.65 -18.10
N PHE A 702 38.07 -3.10 -19.32
CA PHE A 702 38.57 -1.77 -19.66
C PHE A 702 37.56 -0.62 -19.43
N GLY A 703 36.24 -0.89 -19.39
CA GLY A 703 35.21 0.08 -18.97
C GLY A 703 35.27 0.49 -17.48
N ALA A 704 36.18 -0.11 -16.70
CA ALA A 704 36.29 0.08 -15.26
C ALA A 704 37.19 1.26 -14.82
N THR A 705 37.86 1.98 -15.73
CA THR A 705 38.73 3.12 -15.35
C THR A 705 37.94 4.43 -15.25
N PRO A 706 38.20 5.30 -14.24
CA PRO A 706 37.56 6.61 -14.15
C PRO A 706 38.18 7.59 -15.16
N SER A 707 37.37 8.11 -16.07
CA SER A 707 37.67 9.34 -16.81
C SER A 707 37.97 10.47 -15.79
N ALA A 708 39.11 11.12 -15.94
CA ALA A 708 39.51 12.27 -15.14
C ALA A 708 38.51 13.42 -15.35
N LYS A 709 37.58 13.60 -14.41
CA LYS A 709 36.65 14.74 -14.40
C LYS A 709 37.37 15.99 -13.92
N SER A 710 37.47 16.97 -14.80
CA SER A 710 37.50 18.38 -14.41
C SER A 710 36.13 18.79 -13.85
N MET A 711 36.16 19.57 -12.78
CA MET A 711 35.05 20.37 -12.27
C MET A 711 35.57 21.82 -12.12
N PRO A 712 34.73 22.86 -11.98
CA PRO A 712 33.26 22.89 -11.90
C PRO A 712 32.60 24.02 -12.75
N GLY A 713 31.27 24.06 -12.78
CA GLY A 713 30.53 25.20 -13.34
C GLY A 713 29.02 25.10 -13.15
N TRP A 714 28.55 25.34 -11.94
CA TRP A 714 27.13 25.48 -11.60
C TRP A 714 26.82 26.99 -11.54
N MET A 715 26.05 27.53 -12.50
CA MET A 715 25.17 28.71 -12.39
C MET A 715 24.57 29.06 -13.77
N SER A 716 23.36 29.65 -13.77
CA SER A 716 22.54 30.17 -14.89
C SER A 716 21.84 29.09 -15.76
N PHE A 717 20.53 29.14 -16.07
CA PHE A 717 19.74 30.27 -16.55
C PHE A 717 18.23 30.13 -16.26
N PHE A 718 17.63 31.18 -15.68
CA PHE A 718 16.35 31.71 -16.14
C PHE A 718 16.67 32.72 -17.26
N ASN A 719 16.14 32.53 -18.47
CA ASN A 719 15.60 33.61 -19.31
C ASN A 719 15.09 33.07 -20.64
N GLY A 720 13.83 33.40 -20.96
CA GLY A 720 13.33 33.40 -22.33
C GLY A 720 13.55 34.77 -22.99
N GLY A 721 13.43 34.81 -24.32
CA GLY A 721 13.33 36.07 -25.07
C GLY A 721 13.94 36.04 -26.46
N ALA A 722 13.05 35.84 -27.45
CA ALA A 722 12.99 36.37 -28.83
C ALA A 722 14.21 37.10 -29.47
N ASP A 723 14.56 36.69 -30.69
CA ASP A 723 14.44 37.44 -31.97
C ASP A 723 15.15 36.63 -33.10
N LYS A 724 14.51 36.22 -34.21
CA LYS A 724 14.05 36.92 -35.44
C LYS A 724 15.15 37.18 -36.51
N LYS A 725 14.83 36.66 -37.72
CA LYS A 725 15.15 37.12 -39.10
C LYS A 725 16.58 36.84 -39.60
N GLU A 726 16.83 36.45 -40.86
CA GLU A 726 16.32 36.86 -42.20
C GLU A 726 16.56 35.71 -43.22
N ALA A 727 15.61 35.34 -44.11
CA ALA A 727 15.42 35.76 -45.53
C ALA A 727 16.51 35.24 -46.51
N ALA A 728 16.26 34.76 -47.74
CA ALA A 728 15.18 35.00 -48.70
C ALA A 728 15.08 33.89 -49.81
N SER A 729 13.92 33.89 -50.47
CA SER A 729 13.34 33.13 -51.61
C SER A 729 14.07 33.35 -52.98
N PRO A 730 13.52 33.08 -54.21
CA PRO A 730 12.21 32.49 -54.63
C PRO A 730 12.16 31.59 -55.92
N GLN A 731 10.95 31.00 -56.14
CA GLN A 731 10.21 30.73 -57.41
C GLN A 731 10.76 29.70 -58.43
N LEU A 732 9.97 28.88 -59.16
CA LEU A 732 8.75 29.17 -59.94
C LEU A 732 8.02 27.88 -60.42
N ASN A 733 6.72 28.01 -60.70
CA ASN A 733 5.86 27.30 -61.68
C ASN A 733 4.89 26.15 -61.33
N ARG A 734 3.70 26.33 -61.93
CA ARG A 734 2.35 25.69 -61.91
C ARG A 734 2.10 25.12 -63.35
N PRO A 735 0.86 24.78 -63.81
CA PRO A 735 -0.31 24.01 -63.34
C PRO A 735 -0.59 22.79 -64.29
N GLU A 736 -1.62 21.94 -64.17
CA GLU A 736 -3.05 22.02 -64.62
C GLU A 736 -3.73 20.66 -64.30
N GLY A 737 -5.00 20.56 -63.87
CA GLY A 737 -6.22 20.37 -64.69
C GLY A 737 -6.45 18.85 -64.96
N GLU A 738 -7.59 18.16 -64.79
CA GLU A 738 -9.03 18.44 -64.96
C GLU A 738 -9.88 17.29 -64.31
N LYS A 739 -11.16 17.59 -64.02
CA LYS A 739 -12.34 16.68 -63.86
C LYS A 739 -13.23 16.87 -65.13
N PRO A 740 -14.45 16.29 -65.33
CA PRO A 740 -15.30 15.28 -64.63
C PRO A 740 -15.77 14.16 -65.64
N ASP A 741 -16.70 13.20 -65.43
CA ASP A 741 -18.16 13.31 -65.23
C ASP A 741 -18.87 11.93 -65.13
N GLN A 742 -19.97 11.93 -64.36
CA GLN A 742 -21.33 11.32 -64.51
C GLN A 742 -21.67 9.80 -64.55
N ASP A 743 -22.68 9.51 -63.70
CA ASP A 743 -23.90 8.65 -63.80
C ASP A 743 -23.77 7.15 -64.19
N VAL A 744 -24.48 6.19 -63.57
CA VAL A 744 -25.95 5.97 -63.59
C VAL A 744 -26.37 4.90 -62.55
N SER A 745 -27.50 5.17 -61.85
CA SER A 745 -28.62 4.28 -61.41
C SER A 745 -28.39 2.81 -60.98
N SER A 746 -28.81 2.44 -59.76
CA SER A 746 -30.12 1.79 -59.48
C SER A 746 -30.20 1.14 -58.07
N LYS A 747 -31.35 1.37 -57.42
CA LYS A 747 -31.93 0.79 -56.19
C LYS A 747 -32.62 -0.58 -56.51
N PRO A 748 -33.39 -1.24 -55.60
CA PRO A 748 -33.29 -1.52 -54.15
C PRO A 748 -33.66 -3.00 -53.78
N LEU A 749 -33.78 -3.29 -52.47
CA LEU A 749 -34.80 -4.12 -51.78
C LEU A 749 -34.35 -5.30 -50.90
N SER A 750 -35.17 -5.41 -49.86
CA SER A 750 -35.23 -6.16 -48.61
C SER A 750 -35.76 -7.60 -48.69
N HIS A 751 -35.62 -8.28 -47.55
CA HIS A 751 -36.41 -9.41 -47.00
C HIS A 751 -36.07 -10.85 -47.43
N SER A 752 -35.56 -11.64 -46.49
CA SER A 752 -36.33 -12.61 -45.69
C SER A 752 -35.60 -12.92 -44.39
#